data_AF-D8FXE5-F1
#
_entry.id   AF-D8FXE5-F1
#
_cell.length_a   1.000
_cell.length_b   1.000
_cell.length_c   1.000
_cell.angle_alpha   90.00
_cell.angle_beta   90.00
_cell.angle_gamma   90.00
#
_symmetry.space_group_name_H-M   'P 1'
#
loop_
_entity.id
_entity.type
_entity.pdbx_description
1 polymer ?
#
loop_
_entity_poly.entity_id
_entity_poly.type
_entity_poly.pdbx_seq_one_letter_code
_entity_poly.pdbx_strand_id
1 'polypeptide(L)'
;MFLVSSPKPIDPQLQELVQQIEKQSPAGISVLAGRQFRYCLKQISVEVTISEPRKFNILEEFILRAGIESEWTPTENELAVALGLDPVFVENTANTLRSLETLAWTPDAKIILTPQGRQFYEEGSVPQPPQKKQIYAIADPLQENLFFLSSPLEGVQIDLPILEDFIAIENHYQDFNELYIEELQRIIQASSLGLHVPEDGKIITAASFTSESQAIWQSVSIFVIFDALEDAVKLQVRRGKEILHYASDLLDILQTEGKVSLQTLLYLSDETIAAEREQLLNQRNKEVEDRIKKIEQQAIETVKELRETGEQVSPKGSEEKDQVVLLRDSQIRQSFLETLRGGKHQILIYSPWVSKEVVDNEFIQLLQNLANRGVWILIGHGISRRQQDETRPIPPQVEQKLREIKTREGLSAVQVFWLGNSHAKEVVVDRNIHLCGSHNWLSYRGDKLPRGETVYQVTATDKVEAAYEFLAVRFKDYARELWESAVKNRDTNLAETSLCTWGALGMEEMALSELQLANWLELYPVWLNVVRQGLRSKKISPDSAYLATAVSMVSQFSVDDSNIELLRSNLRQLIGAIATLNRHQALKLLNEHWSQFRRLNIADSALVKPDDFLSKYAVKEPDRPQKTSGKPRNSPAVANRKVAN
;
A
#
# COMPACT_ATOMS: atom_id res chain seq x y z
N MET A 1 24.23 32.92 -1.34
CA MET A 1 25.27 31.96 -1.77
C MET A 1 24.53 30.73 -2.25
N PHE A 2 24.64 30.39 -3.53
CA PHE A 2 24.13 29.09 -4.00
C PHE A 2 25.02 28.01 -3.38
N LEU A 3 24.46 27.17 -2.52
CA LEU A 3 25.12 25.94 -2.09
C LEU A 3 25.27 25.08 -3.33
N VAL A 4 26.47 25.03 -3.88
CA VAL A 4 26.82 24.07 -4.92
C VAL A 4 26.71 22.70 -4.27
N SER A 5 25.82 21.84 -4.75
CA SER A 5 25.70 20.45 -4.31
C SER A 5 27.10 19.81 -4.41
N SER A 6 27.63 19.40 -3.25
CA SER A 6 28.79 18.53 -3.20
C SER A 6 28.42 17.20 -3.88
N PRO A 7 29.31 16.58 -4.67
CA PRO A 7 28.99 15.32 -5.31
C PRO A 7 28.57 14.29 -4.25
N LYS A 8 27.39 13.68 -4.46
CA LYS A 8 26.85 12.62 -3.60
C LYS A 8 27.93 11.53 -3.37
N PRO A 9 28.20 11.11 -2.13
CA PRO A 9 29.21 10.09 -1.84
C PRO A 9 28.70 8.70 -2.26
N ILE A 10 28.88 8.39 -3.55
CA ILE A 10 28.45 7.15 -4.18
C ILE A 10 29.66 6.46 -4.80
N ASP A 11 29.94 5.24 -4.36
CA ASP A 11 30.99 4.40 -4.93
C ASP A 11 30.78 4.23 -6.45
N PRO A 12 31.81 4.40 -7.29
CA PRO A 12 31.66 4.38 -8.75
C PRO A 12 30.99 3.12 -9.30
N GLN A 13 31.19 1.97 -8.64
CA GLN A 13 30.62 0.68 -9.05
C GLN A 13 29.09 0.59 -8.84
N LEU A 14 28.53 1.46 -7.99
CA LEU A 14 27.10 1.46 -7.66
C LEU A 14 26.27 2.37 -8.58
N GLN A 15 26.90 3.17 -9.44
CA GLN A 15 26.23 4.19 -10.25
C GLN A 15 25.11 3.62 -11.14
N GLU A 16 25.30 2.46 -11.75
CA GLU A 16 24.25 1.81 -12.55
C GLU A 16 23.04 1.41 -11.69
N LEU A 17 23.29 0.89 -10.48
CA LEU A 17 22.24 0.48 -9.55
C LEU A 17 21.49 1.70 -9.00
N VAL A 18 22.19 2.81 -8.73
CA VAL A 18 21.59 4.08 -8.34
C VAL A 18 20.62 4.59 -9.41
N GLN A 19 21.05 4.59 -10.67
CA GLN A 19 20.17 4.99 -11.78
C GLN A 19 18.93 4.09 -11.88
N GLN A 20 19.07 2.78 -11.61
CA GLN A 20 17.93 1.87 -11.57
C GLN A 20 16.98 2.18 -10.41
N ILE A 21 17.50 2.48 -9.22
CA ILE A 21 16.70 2.85 -8.03
C ILE A 21 15.92 4.14 -8.31
N GLU A 22 16.58 5.19 -8.77
CA GLU A 22 15.93 6.48 -9.04
C GLU A 22 14.92 6.38 -10.20
N LYS A 23 15.16 5.50 -11.18
CA LYS A 23 14.21 5.26 -12.30
C LYS A 23 12.98 4.45 -11.91
N GLN A 24 13.06 3.62 -10.87
CA GLN A 24 11.92 2.83 -10.38
C GLN A 24 10.79 3.72 -9.82
N SER A 25 11.10 4.94 -9.37
CA SER A 25 10.11 5.93 -8.95
C SER A 25 10.43 7.31 -9.51
N PRO A 26 9.84 7.67 -10.67
CA PRO A 26 9.94 9.03 -11.22
C PRO A 26 9.37 10.12 -10.28
N ALA A 27 8.66 9.73 -9.22
CA ALA A 27 7.87 10.62 -8.39
C ALA A 27 8.61 11.22 -7.18
N GLY A 28 9.90 10.95 -6.96
CA GLY A 28 10.67 11.67 -5.94
C GLY A 28 11.70 10.89 -5.14
N ILE A 29 12.21 9.77 -5.64
CA ILE A 29 13.30 9.07 -4.97
C ILE A 29 14.66 9.62 -5.44
N SER A 30 15.54 9.91 -4.49
CA SER A 30 16.92 10.35 -4.74
C SER A 30 17.88 9.55 -3.87
N VAL A 31 18.86 8.89 -4.47
CA VAL A 31 19.92 8.23 -3.69
C VAL A 31 20.90 9.29 -3.23
N LEU A 32 21.06 9.47 -1.93
CA LEU A 32 21.94 10.48 -1.35
C LEU A 32 23.38 9.98 -1.16
N ALA A 33 23.55 8.69 -0.90
CA ALA A 33 24.85 8.04 -0.73
C ALA A 33 24.76 6.54 -1.06
N GLY A 34 25.89 5.94 -1.40
CA GLY A 34 25.99 4.51 -1.66
C GLY A 34 27.41 4.01 -1.47
N ARG A 35 27.61 3.01 -0.60
CA ARG A 35 28.94 2.44 -0.32
C ARG A 35 28.91 0.92 -0.22
N GLN A 36 29.98 0.29 -0.68
CA GLN A 36 30.19 -1.14 -0.57
C GLN A 36 31.01 -1.49 0.68
N PHE A 37 30.63 -2.59 1.30
CA PHE A 37 31.30 -3.19 2.45
C PHE A 37 31.49 -4.68 2.22
N ARG A 38 32.34 -5.29 3.03
CA ARG A 38 32.34 -6.73 3.25
C ARG A 38 31.86 -7.04 4.66
N TYR A 39 31.19 -8.16 4.82
CA TYR A 39 30.76 -8.70 6.11
C TYR A 39 31.06 -10.19 6.15
N CYS A 40 31.12 -10.76 7.36
CA CYS A 40 31.58 -12.13 7.57
C CYS A 40 30.40 -13.08 7.83
N LEU A 41 30.29 -14.12 7.01
CA LEU A 41 29.42 -15.27 7.25
C LEU A 41 30.23 -16.36 7.95
N LYS A 42 29.60 -17.10 8.86
CA LYS A 42 30.22 -18.26 9.48
C LYS A 42 29.71 -19.53 8.83
N GLN A 43 30.63 -20.36 8.36
CA GLN A 43 30.34 -21.66 7.77
C GLN A 43 30.88 -22.77 8.68
N ILE A 44 30.04 -23.76 8.96
CA ILE A 44 30.42 -24.96 9.73
C ILE A 44 30.02 -26.21 8.95
N SER A 45 30.90 -27.20 8.94
CA SER A 45 30.62 -28.50 8.34
C SER A 45 29.74 -29.31 9.30
N VAL A 46 28.61 -29.83 8.81
CA VAL A 46 27.69 -30.67 9.58
C VAL A 46 27.53 -32.03 8.89
N GLU A 47 27.87 -33.11 9.58
CA GLU A 47 27.55 -34.46 9.13
C GLU A 47 26.19 -34.85 9.71
N VAL A 48 25.21 -35.09 8.83
CA VAL A 48 23.87 -35.54 9.22
C VAL A 48 23.71 -37.04 8.95
N THR A 49 23.06 -37.73 9.88
CA THR A 49 22.66 -39.13 9.73
C THR A 49 21.20 -39.19 9.33
N ILE A 50 20.92 -39.84 8.21
CA ILE A 50 19.61 -39.93 7.58
C ILE A 50 19.15 -41.38 7.64
N SER A 51 17.96 -41.60 8.20
CA SER A 51 17.24 -42.86 8.17
C SER A 51 16.13 -42.76 7.13
N GLU A 52 16.07 -43.70 6.19
CA GLU A 52 14.98 -43.76 5.20
C GLU A 52 14.54 -45.22 4.99
N PRO A 53 13.25 -45.46 4.70
CA PRO A 53 12.79 -46.80 4.37
C PRO A 53 13.28 -47.20 2.98
N ARG A 54 13.59 -48.48 2.80
CA ARG A 54 13.79 -49.10 1.49
C ARG A 54 12.78 -50.21 1.27
N LYS A 55 12.46 -50.46 0.00
CA LYS A 55 11.69 -51.65 -0.36
C LYS A 55 12.48 -52.92 -0.03
N PHE A 56 11.75 -53.99 0.24
CA PHE A 56 12.32 -55.33 0.30
C PHE A 56 13.05 -55.64 -1.01
N ASN A 57 14.19 -56.30 -0.89
CA ASN A 57 14.71 -57.03 -2.04
C ASN A 57 13.85 -58.29 -2.27
N ILE A 58 13.96 -58.87 -3.45
CA ILE A 58 13.14 -60.02 -3.86
C ILE A 58 13.25 -61.18 -2.86
N LEU A 59 14.45 -61.48 -2.36
CA LEU A 59 14.68 -62.59 -1.44
C LEU A 59 14.11 -62.31 -0.04
N GLU A 60 14.23 -61.09 0.46
CA GLU A 60 13.60 -60.66 1.71
C GLU A 60 12.09 -60.79 1.65
N GLU A 61 11.48 -60.35 0.54
CA GLU A 61 10.03 -60.48 0.35
C GLU A 61 9.58 -61.94 0.34
N PHE A 62 10.30 -62.84 -0.35
CA PHE A 62 10.01 -64.28 -0.33
C PHE A 62 10.16 -64.89 1.07
N ILE A 63 11.19 -64.52 1.82
CA ILE A 63 11.39 -64.98 3.20
C ILE A 63 10.24 -64.52 4.10
N LEU A 64 9.83 -63.25 4.01
CA LEU A 64 8.74 -62.71 4.84
C LEU A 64 7.39 -63.33 4.47
N ARG A 65 7.10 -63.50 3.18
CA ARG A 65 5.93 -64.24 2.69
C ARG A 65 5.89 -65.66 3.25
N ALA A 66 7.02 -66.37 3.23
CA ALA A 66 7.10 -67.74 3.76
C ALA A 66 6.77 -67.82 5.26
N GLY A 67 7.07 -66.78 6.05
CA GLY A 67 6.72 -66.73 7.47
C GLY A 67 5.30 -66.23 7.79
N ILE A 68 4.60 -65.60 6.83
CA ILE A 68 3.23 -65.07 7.01
C ILE A 68 2.18 -65.94 6.32
N GLU A 69 2.40 -66.25 5.04
CA GLU A 69 1.38 -66.77 4.12
C GLU A 69 1.34 -68.31 4.09
N SER A 70 2.36 -68.95 4.66
CA SER A 70 2.47 -70.40 4.65
C SER A 70 1.75 -71.04 5.84
N GLU A 71 0.99 -72.10 5.58
CA GLU A 71 0.32 -72.90 6.62
C GLU A 71 1.31 -73.70 7.49
N TRP A 72 2.48 -74.04 6.94
CA TRP A 72 3.65 -74.50 7.70
C TRP A 72 4.61 -73.33 7.94
N THR A 73 5.44 -73.34 8.98
CA THR A 73 6.53 -72.37 9.14
C THR A 73 7.84 -73.01 8.69
N PRO A 74 8.31 -72.75 7.45
CA PRO A 74 9.49 -73.43 6.93
C PRO A 74 10.76 -72.99 7.66
N THR A 75 11.75 -73.86 7.67
CA THR A 75 13.13 -73.51 8.02
C THR A 75 13.83 -72.82 6.85
N GLU A 76 14.93 -72.10 7.12
CA GLU A 76 15.76 -71.46 6.09
C GLU A 76 16.22 -72.44 5.00
N ASN A 77 16.63 -73.65 5.39
CA ASN A 77 17.05 -74.70 4.48
C ASN A 77 15.91 -75.22 3.60
N GLU A 78 14.72 -75.44 4.17
CA GLU A 78 13.55 -75.88 3.41
C GLU A 78 13.12 -74.82 2.39
N LEU A 79 13.15 -73.54 2.79
CA LEU A 79 12.87 -72.44 1.86
C LEU A 79 13.92 -72.33 0.76
N ALA A 80 15.22 -72.50 1.08
CA ALA A 80 16.28 -72.50 0.08
C ALA A 80 16.09 -73.60 -0.96
N VAL A 81 15.76 -74.83 -0.52
CA VAL A 81 15.45 -75.96 -1.41
C VAL A 81 14.23 -75.67 -2.28
N ALA A 82 13.16 -75.13 -1.71
CA ALA A 82 11.94 -74.80 -2.43
C ALA A 82 12.15 -73.72 -3.52
N LEU A 83 13.03 -72.76 -3.26
CA LEU A 83 13.39 -71.69 -4.21
C LEU A 83 14.52 -72.09 -5.18
N GLY A 84 15.15 -73.26 -5.00
CA GLY A 84 16.29 -73.70 -5.81
C GLY A 84 17.55 -72.85 -5.60
N LEU A 85 17.71 -72.26 -4.41
CA LEU A 85 18.83 -71.40 -4.04
C LEU A 85 19.83 -72.14 -3.14
N ASP A 86 21.09 -71.70 -3.15
CA ASP A 86 22.06 -72.14 -2.14
C ASP A 86 21.61 -71.64 -0.74
N PRO A 87 21.54 -72.51 0.28
CA PRO A 87 21.13 -72.15 1.64
C PRO A 87 21.81 -70.90 2.20
N VAL A 88 23.09 -70.68 1.87
CA VAL A 88 23.87 -69.55 2.37
C VAL A 88 23.21 -68.20 2.04
N PHE A 89 22.48 -68.07 0.92
CA PHE A 89 21.79 -66.82 0.57
C PHE A 89 20.55 -66.57 1.42
N VAL A 90 19.78 -67.63 1.73
CA VAL A 90 18.60 -67.53 2.59
C VAL A 90 19.03 -67.26 4.03
N GLU A 91 20.03 -67.98 4.53
CA GLU A 91 20.60 -67.81 5.86
C GLU A 91 21.14 -66.38 6.09
N ASN A 92 21.96 -65.87 5.16
CA ASN A 92 22.49 -64.50 5.27
C ASN A 92 21.40 -63.42 5.22
N THR A 93 20.38 -63.62 4.38
CA THR A 93 19.25 -62.69 4.26
C THR A 93 18.37 -62.74 5.52
N ALA A 94 18.09 -63.94 6.02
CA ALA A 94 17.35 -64.12 7.27
C ALA A 94 18.10 -63.52 8.47
N ASN A 95 19.42 -63.67 8.54
CA ASN A 95 20.26 -63.03 9.55
C ASN A 95 20.22 -61.50 9.45
N THR A 96 20.22 -60.94 8.24
CA THR A 96 20.03 -59.49 8.03
C THR A 96 18.65 -59.06 8.56
N LEU A 97 17.58 -59.77 8.21
CA LEU A 97 16.23 -59.48 8.71
C LEU A 97 16.09 -59.67 10.24
N ARG A 98 16.82 -60.61 10.85
CA ARG A 98 16.89 -60.75 12.32
C ARG A 98 17.62 -59.57 12.97
N SER A 99 18.69 -59.07 12.34
CA SER A 99 19.41 -57.89 12.84
C SER A 99 18.57 -56.62 12.80
N LEU A 100 17.56 -56.57 11.92
CA LEU A 100 16.53 -55.54 11.84
C LEU A 100 15.30 -55.83 12.73
N GLU A 101 15.35 -56.90 13.53
CA GLU A 101 14.26 -57.39 14.37
C GLU A 101 12.98 -57.78 13.60
N THR A 102 13.06 -57.96 12.27
CA THR A 102 11.95 -58.37 11.41
C THR A 102 11.62 -59.86 11.61
N LEU A 103 12.63 -60.70 11.85
CA LEU A 103 12.49 -62.13 12.14
C LEU A 103 12.92 -62.45 13.58
N ALA A 104 12.27 -63.43 14.19
CA ALA A 104 12.63 -63.94 15.52
C ALA A 104 13.89 -64.82 15.47
N TRP A 105 14.64 -64.81 16.58
CA TRP A 105 15.71 -65.77 16.81
C TRP A 105 15.12 -67.10 17.26
N THR A 106 15.25 -68.13 16.43
CA THR A 106 14.72 -69.48 16.68
C THR A 106 15.86 -70.51 16.66
N PRO A 107 15.96 -71.43 17.64
CA PRO A 107 17.01 -72.44 17.67
C PRO A 107 16.96 -73.43 16.50
N ASP A 108 15.80 -73.57 15.86
CA ASP A 108 15.52 -74.46 14.74
C ASP A 108 15.51 -73.74 13.38
N ALA A 109 15.96 -72.47 13.32
CA ALA A 109 16.03 -71.65 12.11
C ALA A 109 14.68 -71.53 11.37
N LYS A 110 13.55 -71.66 12.08
CA LYS A 110 12.23 -71.39 11.52
C LYS A 110 12.03 -69.90 11.24
N ILE A 111 11.42 -69.63 10.09
CA ILE A 111 11.13 -68.28 9.65
C ILE A 111 9.84 -67.81 10.33
N ILE A 112 10.00 -67.05 11.42
CA ILE A 112 8.89 -66.51 12.20
C ILE A 112 9.06 -64.99 12.29
N LEU A 113 8.06 -64.24 11.82
CA LEU A 113 8.09 -62.79 11.93
C LEU A 113 7.75 -62.33 13.34
N THR A 114 8.46 -61.31 13.78
CA THR A 114 8.10 -60.54 14.98
C THR A 114 6.87 -59.65 14.70
N PRO A 115 6.22 -59.07 15.73
CA PRO A 115 5.18 -58.07 15.51
C PRO A 115 5.65 -56.90 14.62
N GLN A 116 6.87 -56.42 14.83
CA GLN A 116 7.48 -55.36 14.01
C GLN A 116 7.72 -55.82 12.57
N GLY A 117 8.18 -57.05 12.37
CA GLY A 117 8.36 -57.59 11.03
C GLY A 117 7.07 -57.72 10.24
N ARG A 118 5.95 -58.03 10.91
CA ARG A 118 4.62 -58.04 10.26
C ARG A 118 4.21 -56.63 9.83
N GLN A 119 4.43 -55.63 10.69
CA GLN A 119 4.17 -54.24 10.36
C GLN A 119 5.01 -53.77 9.14
N PHE A 120 6.32 -54.04 9.12
CA PHE A 120 7.18 -53.72 7.99
C PHE A 120 6.75 -54.41 6.69
N TYR A 121 6.27 -55.65 6.79
CA TYR A 121 5.72 -56.37 5.64
C TYR A 121 4.44 -55.71 5.10
N GLU A 122 3.51 -55.32 5.99
CA GLU A 122 2.28 -54.60 5.62
C GLU A 122 2.58 -53.23 4.97
N GLU A 123 3.60 -52.53 5.47
CA GLU A 123 4.08 -51.25 4.93
C GLU A 123 4.93 -51.41 3.65
N GLY A 124 5.33 -52.64 3.29
CA GLY A 124 6.11 -52.94 2.09
C GLY A 124 7.56 -52.43 2.13
N SER A 125 8.10 -52.11 3.32
CA SER A 125 9.43 -51.52 3.45
C SER A 125 10.14 -51.91 4.76
N VAL A 126 11.47 -51.78 4.78
CA VAL A 126 12.33 -51.94 5.96
C VAL A 126 13.26 -50.74 6.12
N PRO A 127 13.75 -50.45 7.33
CA PRO A 127 14.77 -49.42 7.53
C PRO A 127 16.00 -49.70 6.68
N GLN A 128 16.43 -48.72 5.89
CA GLN A 128 17.76 -48.73 5.30
C GLN A 128 18.78 -48.43 6.40
N PRO A 129 19.99 -49.03 6.35
CA PRO A 129 21.08 -48.61 7.22
C PRO A 129 21.28 -47.08 7.13
N PRO A 130 21.38 -46.37 8.27
CA PRO A 130 21.46 -44.92 8.26
C PRO A 130 22.64 -44.42 7.41
N GLN A 131 22.37 -43.47 6.52
CA GLN A 131 23.38 -42.88 5.64
C GLN A 131 23.91 -41.59 6.26
N LYS A 132 25.22 -41.36 6.14
CA LYS A 132 25.85 -40.11 6.54
C LYS A 132 26.00 -39.19 5.33
N LYS A 133 25.62 -37.93 5.47
CA LYS A 133 25.80 -36.90 4.45
C LYS A 133 26.42 -35.65 5.04
N GLN A 134 27.41 -35.11 4.34
CA GLN A 134 28.01 -33.82 4.66
C GLN A 134 27.16 -32.69 4.09
N ILE A 135 26.83 -31.71 4.93
CA ILE A 135 26.22 -30.43 4.57
C ILE A 135 26.97 -29.30 5.28
N TYR A 136 26.57 -28.05 5.00
CA TYR A 136 27.22 -26.86 5.53
C TYR A 136 26.17 -25.93 6.14
N ALA A 137 26.35 -25.59 7.41
CA ALA A 137 25.52 -24.61 8.11
C ALA A 137 26.12 -23.21 7.91
N ILE A 138 25.30 -22.25 7.48
CA ILE A 138 25.68 -20.88 7.18
C ILE A 138 24.92 -19.94 8.12
N ALA A 139 25.65 -19.27 8.99
CA ALA A 139 25.14 -18.14 9.77
C ALA A 139 25.44 -16.84 9.02
N ASP A 140 24.38 -16.17 8.59
CA ASP A 140 24.41 -14.88 7.90
C ASP A 140 23.84 -13.80 8.85
N PRO A 141 24.67 -12.87 9.34
CA PRO A 141 24.21 -11.85 10.30
C PRO A 141 23.29 -10.79 9.69
N LEU A 142 23.19 -10.72 8.35
CA LEU A 142 22.33 -9.78 7.62
C LEU A 142 21.02 -10.43 7.13
N GLN A 143 20.78 -11.69 7.45
CA GLN A 143 19.53 -12.41 7.19
C GLN A 143 19.02 -13.07 8.49
N GLU A 144 17.71 -13.30 8.60
CA GLU A 144 17.17 -13.95 9.79
C GLU A 144 17.54 -15.44 9.82
N ASN A 145 18.23 -15.83 10.91
CA ASN A 145 18.30 -17.19 11.46
C ASN A 145 19.56 -18.01 11.15
N LEU A 146 19.54 -18.86 10.13
CA LEU A 146 20.57 -19.86 9.85
C LEU A 146 20.06 -20.66 8.65
N PHE A 147 20.90 -21.04 7.70
CA PHE A 147 20.47 -21.92 6.61
C PHE A 147 21.53 -22.97 6.27
N PHE A 148 21.12 -24.02 5.55
CA PHE A 148 22.00 -25.12 5.19
C PHE A 148 22.18 -25.23 3.68
N LEU A 149 23.39 -25.59 3.26
CA LEU A 149 23.75 -25.85 1.87
C LEU A 149 24.31 -27.26 1.69
N SER A 150 24.10 -27.85 0.51
CA SER A 150 24.69 -29.13 0.13
C SER A 150 26.18 -29.03 -0.25
N SER A 151 26.66 -27.83 -0.53
CA SER A 151 28.02 -27.55 -0.98
C SER A 151 28.56 -26.33 -0.23
N PRO A 152 29.87 -26.29 0.04
CA PRO A 152 30.44 -25.18 0.80
C PRO A 152 30.41 -23.89 -0.03
N LEU A 153 30.27 -22.77 0.65
CA LEU A 153 30.59 -21.47 0.07
C LEU A 153 32.10 -21.37 -0.14
N GLU A 154 32.50 -20.86 -1.29
CA GLU A 154 33.89 -20.55 -1.58
C GLU A 154 34.26 -19.19 -0.98
N GLY A 155 35.39 -19.14 -0.27
CA GLY A 155 35.94 -17.90 0.24
C GLY A 155 36.50 -17.06 -0.91
N VAL A 156 35.99 -15.84 -1.08
CA VAL A 156 36.55 -14.86 -2.02
C VAL A 156 37.34 -13.81 -1.23
N GLN A 157 38.52 -13.45 -1.73
CA GLN A 157 39.25 -12.31 -1.20
C GLN A 157 38.57 -11.02 -1.68
N ILE A 158 37.91 -10.32 -0.76
CA ILE A 158 37.19 -9.07 -1.05
C ILE A 158 37.94 -7.92 -0.38
N ASP A 159 38.44 -6.98 -1.17
CA ASP A 159 39.11 -5.78 -0.68
C ASP A 159 38.10 -4.62 -0.54
N LEU A 160 37.35 -4.64 0.57
CA LEU A 160 36.34 -3.66 0.95
C LEU A 160 36.41 -3.39 2.46
N PRO A 161 35.92 -2.23 2.95
CA PRO A 161 35.81 -1.97 4.39
C PRO A 161 34.92 -3.01 5.08
N ILE A 162 35.30 -3.42 6.29
CA ILE A 162 34.52 -4.36 7.11
C ILE A 162 33.32 -3.61 7.69
N LEU A 163 32.11 -4.14 7.50
CA LEU A 163 30.88 -3.49 7.94
C LEU A 163 30.80 -3.38 9.47
N GLU A 164 31.24 -4.43 10.17
CA GLU A 164 31.26 -4.56 11.62
C GLU A 164 32.15 -3.51 12.32
N ASP A 165 33.06 -2.85 11.58
CA ASP A 165 33.84 -1.72 12.09
C ASP A 165 32.97 -0.44 12.27
N PHE A 166 31.81 -0.39 11.63
CA PHE A 166 30.90 0.77 11.62
C PHE A 166 29.60 0.51 12.36
N ILE A 167 29.12 -0.74 12.39
CA ILE A 167 27.85 -1.11 12.99
C ILE A 167 28.01 -2.35 13.88
N ALA A 168 27.36 -2.36 15.04
CA ALA A 168 27.29 -3.54 15.88
C ALA A 168 26.16 -4.45 15.37
N ILE A 169 26.52 -5.54 14.70
CA ILE A 169 25.55 -6.58 14.31
C ILE A 169 25.56 -7.64 15.40
N GLU A 170 24.50 -7.70 16.19
CA GLU A 170 24.32 -8.78 17.15
C GLU A 170 24.07 -10.09 16.41
N ASN A 171 24.97 -11.05 16.62
CA ASN A 171 24.83 -12.39 16.11
C ASN A 171 23.80 -13.13 16.97
N HIS A 172 22.54 -13.17 16.55
CA HIS A 172 21.47 -13.88 17.26
C HIS A 172 21.39 -15.38 16.90
N TYR A 173 22.45 -15.99 16.38
CA TYR A 173 22.45 -17.42 16.13
C TYR A 173 22.74 -18.17 17.43
N GLN A 174 21.92 -19.17 17.74
CA GLN A 174 22.14 -20.11 18.84
C GLN A 174 23.46 -20.85 18.58
N ASP A 175 24.25 -21.17 19.62
CA ASP A 175 25.48 -21.94 19.45
C ASP A 175 25.13 -23.23 18.69
N PHE A 176 25.87 -23.56 17.63
CA PHE A 176 25.61 -24.72 16.79
C PHE A 176 25.59 -26.02 17.60
N ASN A 177 26.28 -26.04 18.75
CA ASN A 177 26.32 -27.16 19.68
C ASN A 177 25.05 -27.30 20.55
N GLU A 178 24.14 -26.32 20.54
CA GLU A 178 22.91 -26.27 21.34
C GLU A 178 21.63 -26.48 20.50
N LEU A 179 21.74 -26.67 19.19
CA LEU A 179 20.61 -26.94 18.30
C LEU A 179 20.02 -28.33 18.54
N TYR A 180 18.76 -28.39 18.93
CA TYR A 180 18.03 -29.66 19.06
C TYR A 180 17.75 -30.26 17.67
N ILE A 181 17.62 -31.59 17.61
CA ILE A 181 17.45 -32.31 16.34
C ILE A 181 16.17 -31.87 15.62
N GLU A 182 15.11 -31.54 16.35
CA GLU A 182 13.83 -31.06 15.83
C GLU A 182 13.94 -29.65 15.20
N GLU A 183 14.82 -28.80 15.74
CA GLU A 183 15.12 -27.49 15.16
C GLU A 183 15.92 -27.63 13.87
N LEU A 184 16.96 -28.46 13.90
CA LEU A 184 17.78 -28.76 12.72
C LEU A 184 16.94 -29.35 11.58
N GLN A 185 16.03 -30.27 11.89
CA GLN A 185 15.08 -30.84 10.94
C GLN A 185 14.21 -29.76 10.27
N ARG A 186 13.64 -28.83 11.05
CA ARG A 186 12.83 -27.71 10.54
C ARG A 186 13.62 -26.81 9.60
N ILE A 187 14.85 -26.44 9.98
CA ILE A 187 15.67 -25.51 9.19
C ILE A 187 16.15 -26.19 7.88
N ILE A 188 16.57 -27.46 7.93
CA ILE A 188 16.98 -28.21 6.73
C ILE A 188 15.81 -28.42 5.78
N GLN A 189 14.61 -28.68 6.30
CA GLN A 189 13.41 -28.80 5.49
C GLN A 189 13.09 -27.48 4.78
N ALA A 190 13.20 -26.33 5.48
CA ALA A 190 13.04 -25.00 4.88
C ALA A 190 14.13 -24.70 3.82
N SER A 191 15.34 -25.23 4.00
CA SER A 191 16.46 -25.09 3.06
C SER A 191 16.32 -25.91 1.77
N SER A 192 15.24 -26.68 1.61
CA SER A 192 14.91 -27.45 0.40
C SER A 192 16.00 -28.45 -0.05
N LEU A 193 16.81 -28.95 0.89
CA LEU A 193 17.91 -29.88 0.59
C LEU A 193 17.45 -31.34 0.33
N GLY A 194 16.18 -31.66 0.60
CA GLY A 194 15.62 -33.01 0.41
C GLY A 194 16.21 -34.08 1.33
N LEU A 195 16.77 -33.68 2.47
CA LEU A 195 17.40 -34.58 3.45
C LEU A 195 16.48 -34.98 4.61
N HIS A 196 15.41 -34.21 4.81
CA HIS A 196 14.38 -34.48 5.80
C HIS A 196 13.01 -34.35 5.13
N VAL A 197 12.38 -35.48 4.85
CA VAL A 197 11.05 -35.58 4.25
C VAL A 197 10.26 -36.62 5.06
N PRO A 198 9.65 -36.20 6.19
CA PRO A 198 8.92 -37.12 7.08
C PRO A 198 7.82 -37.92 6.38
N GLU A 199 7.16 -37.33 5.39
CA GLU A 199 6.10 -37.96 4.60
C GLU A 199 6.59 -39.21 3.84
N ASP A 200 7.85 -39.19 3.40
CA ASP A 200 8.50 -40.31 2.70
C ASP A 200 9.25 -41.24 3.68
N GLY A 201 9.13 -41.02 5.00
CA GLY A 201 9.88 -41.73 6.03
C GLY A 201 11.37 -41.37 6.08
N LYS A 202 11.81 -40.34 5.35
CA LYS A 202 13.20 -39.88 5.31
C LYS A 202 13.47 -38.88 6.43
N ILE A 203 14.10 -39.34 7.51
CA ILE A 203 14.26 -38.60 8.76
C ILE A 203 15.72 -38.39 9.09
N ILE A 204 16.11 -37.18 9.48
CA ILE A 204 17.43 -36.92 10.05
C ILE A 204 17.38 -37.33 11.51
N THR A 205 18.19 -38.32 11.90
CA THR A 205 18.15 -38.91 13.24
C THR A 205 19.29 -38.45 14.14
N ALA A 206 20.38 -37.94 13.56
CA ALA A 206 21.50 -37.35 14.29
C ALA A 206 22.24 -36.33 13.44
N ALA A 207 22.94 -35.40 14.09
CA ALA A 207 23.84 -34.46 13.45
C ALA A 207 25.10 -34.28 14.31
N SER A 208 26.25 -34.13 13.65
CA SER A 208 27.51 -33.77 14.31
C SER A 208 28.18 -32.61 13.59
N PHE A 209 28.57 -31.60 14.36
CA PHE A 209 29.19 -30.38 13.86
C PHE A 209 30.71 -30.45 14.02
N THR A 210 31.45 -29.90 13.06
CA THR A 210 32.89 -29.70 13.20
C THR A 210 33.18 -28.55 14.17
N SER A 211 34.22 -28.68 14.99
CA SER A 211 34.63 -27.64 15.95
C SER A 211 35.22 -26.38 15.33
N GLU A 212 35.69 -26.45 14.08
CA GLU A 212 36.28 -25.31 13.38
C GLU A 212 35.24 -24.63 12.47
N SER A 213 35.00 -23.34 12.72
CA SER A 213 34.18 -22.49 11.85
C SER A 213 35.06 -21.76 10.83
N GLN A 214 34.61 -21.71 9.58
CA GLN A 214 35.24 -20.94 8.51
C GLN A 214 34.57 -19.58 8.37
N ALA A 215 35.37 -18.53 8.26
CA ALA A 215 34.91 -17.17 7.94
C ALA A 215 34.85 -17.00 6.42
N ILE A 216 33.66 -16.72 5.89
CA ILE A 216 33.40 -16.49 4.47
C ILE A 216 33.02 -15.02 4.29
N TRP A 217 33.83 -14.27 3.54
CA TRP A 217 33.55 -12.85 3.28
C TRP A 217 32.62 -12.69 2.09
N GLN A 218 31.61 -11.84 2.23
CA GLN A 218 30.67 -11.47 1.18
C GLN A 218 30.59 -9.95 1.03
N SER A 219 30.28 -9.47 -0.17
CA SER A 219 30.06 -8.05 -0.41
C SER A 219 28.60 -7.66 -0.17
N VAL A 220 28.41 -6.45 0.33
CA VAL A 220 27.10 -5.85 0.55
C VAL A 220 27.17 -4.36 0.21
N SER A 221 26.09 -3.79 -0.29
CA SER A 221 25.99 -2.37 -0.62
C SER A 221 24.92 -1.74 0.26
N ILE A 222 25.23 -0.57 0.84
CA ILE A 222 24.29 0.21 1.64
C ILE A 222 24.02 1.51 0.91
N PHE A 223 22.74 1.85 0.76
CA PHE A 223 22.27 3.08 0.15
C PHE A 223 21.53 3.93 1.17
N VAL A 224 21.74 5.25 1.12
CA VAL A 224 20.86 6.22 1.76
C VAL A 224 19.93 6.76 0.70
N ILE A 225 18.63 6.54 0.87
CA ILE A 225 17.61 6.91 -0.09
C ILE A 225 16.72 7.99 0.53
N PHE A 226 16.60 9.12 -0.12
CA PHE A 226 15.60 10.12 0.22
C PHE A 226 14.35 9.92 -0.61
N ASP A 227 13.23 9.72 0.07
CA ASP A 227 11.90 9.71 -0.52
C ASP A 227 11.26 11.08 -0.32
N ALA A 228 11.15 11.84 -1.40
CA ALA A 228 10.56 13.18 -1.38
C ALA A 228 9.02 13.18 -1.31
N LEU A 229 8.35 12.02 -1.36
CA LEU A 229 6.92 11.90 -1.09
C LEU A 229 6.67 11.75 0.41
N GLU A 230 7.51 10.97 1.09
CA GLU A 230 7.42 10.73 2.55
C GLU A 230 8.28 11.71 3.38
N ASP A 231 9.05 12.60 2.72
CA ASP A 231 10.11 13.45 3.31
C ASP A 231 11.06 12.68 4.25
N ALA A 232 11.26 11.40 3.94
CA ALA A 232 11.96 10.44 4.78
C ALA A 232 13.28 10.01 4.15
N VAL A 233 14.26 9.71 5.01
CA VAL A 233 15.51 9.07 4.61
C VAL A 233 15.45 7.64 5.08
N LYS A 234 15.64 6.69 4.16
CA LYS A 234 15.63 5.25 4.42
C LYS A 234 16.98 4.64 4.06
N LEU A 235 17.42 3.67 4.85
CA LEU A 235 18.59 2.85 4.55
C LEU A 235 18.17 1.60 3.81
N GLN A 236 18.88 1.29 2.73
CA GLN A 236 18.63 0.08 1.96
C GLN A 236 19.90 -0.73 1.81
N VAL A 237 19.85 -1.97 2.28
CA VAL A 237 20.95 -2.94 2.20
C VAL A 237 20.70 -3.89 1.04
N ARG A 238 21.72 -4.12 0.21
CA ARG A 238 21.62 -4.98 -0.97
C ARG A 238 22.79 -5.93 -1.12
N ARG A 239 22.49 -7.16 -1.55
CA ARG A 239 23.46 -8.12 -2.07
C ARG A 239 23.29 -8.21 -3.58
N GLY A 240 24.13 -7.49 -4.32
CA GLY A 240 23.92 -7.27 -5.76
C GLY A 240 22.60 -6.53 -6.03
N LYS A 241 21.65 -7.19 -6.69
CA LYS A 241 20.31 -6.62 -6.97
C LYS A 241 19.26 -6.99 -5.92
N GLU A 242 19.55 -7.97 -5.07
CA GLU A 242 18.65 -8.43 -4.02
C GLU A 242 18.60 -7.42 -2.86
N ILE A 243 17.41 -7.09 -2.38
CA ILE A 243 17.21 -6.23 -1.21
C ILE A 243 17.16 -7.13 0.03
N LEU A 244 18.00 -6.83 1.01
CA LEU A 244 17.99 -7.52 2.30
C LEU A 244 17.09 -6.72 3.26
N HIS A 245 15.82 -7.10 3.34
CA HIS A 245 14.81 -6.39 4.14
C HIS A 245 15.17 -6.31 5.62
N TYR A 246 15.46 -7.45 6.25
CA TYR A 246 15.88 -7.51 7.66
C TYR A 246 17.06 -6.56 7.96
N ALA A 247 18.12 -6.60 7.14
CA ALA A 247 19.28 -5.73 7.34
C ALA A 247 18.96 -4.24 7.10
N SER A 248 18.04 -3.94 6.18
CA SER A 248 17.58 -2.56 5.93
C SER A 248 16.82 -2.01 7.14
N ASP A 249 15.85 -2.79 7.65
CA ASP A 249 15.05 -2.41 8.81
C ASP A 249 15.91 -2.29 10.08
N LEU A 250 16.87 -3.20 10.28
CA LEU A 250 17.83 -3.15 11.38
C LEU A 250 18.67 -1.86 11.33
N LEU A 251 19.18 -1.48 10.15
CA LEU A 251 19.96 -0.25 10.00
C LEU A 251 19.12 1.00 10.28
N ASP A 252 17.87 1.04 9.83
CA ASP A 252 16.95 2.14 10.13
C ASP A 252 16.71 2.28 11.64
N ILE A 253 16.52 1.16 12.36
CA ILE A 253 16.41 1.14 13.83
C ILE A 253 17.70 1.67 14.47
N LEU A 254 18.86 1.14 14.09
CA LEU A 254 20.15 1.53 14.67
C LEU A 254 20.49 3.01 14.40
N GLN A 255 20.13 3.53 13.23
CA GLN A 255 20.29 4.93 12.89
C GLN A 255 19.35 5.82 13.72
N THR A 256 18.08 5.41 13.89
CA THR A 256 17.10 6.12 14.73
C THR A 256 17.51 6.16 16.20
N GLU A 257 18.11 5.09 16.72
CA GLU A 257 18.65 5.00 18.08
C GLU A 257 19.98 5.77 18.26
N GLY A 258 20.54 6.33 17.19
CA GLY A 258 21.83 7.04 17.22
C GLY A 258 23.04 6.12 17.40
N LYS A 259 22.86 4.80 17.23
CA LYS A 259 23.95 3.81 17.28
C LYS A 259 24.78 3.79 15.99
N VAL A 260 24.25 4.33 14.90
CA VAL A 260 24.94 4.42 13.60
C VAL A 260 24.90 5.86 13.08
N SER A 261 26.06 6.35 12.65
CA SER A 261 26.22 7.67 12.03
C SER A 261 26.38 7.56 10.52
N LEU A 262 25.51 8.22 9.75
CA LEU A 262 25.59 8.28 8.28
C LEU A 262 26.88 8.95 7.79
N GLN A 263 27.42 9.88 8.56
CA GLN A 263 28.69 10.53 8.24
C GLN A 263 29.86 9.54 8.31
N THR A 264 29.88 8.65 9.31
CA THR A 264 30.95 7.67 9.47
C THR A 264 30.77 6.50 8.51
N LEU A 265 29.53 6.03 8.33
CA LEU A 265 29.22 4.88 7.49
C LEU A 265 29.36 5.23 5.99
N LEU A 266 28.75 6.34 5.55
CA LEU A 266 28.53 6.66 4.14
C LEU A 266 29.10 8.01 3.71
N TYR A 267 29.87 8.68 4.57
CA TYR A 267 30.40 10.04 4.31
C TYR A 267 29.32 11.08 4.01
N LEU A 268 28.09 10.84 4.47
CA LEU A 268 26.93 11.69 4.22
C LEU A 268 26.66 12.58 5.43
N SER A 269 26.77 13.90 5.22
CA SER A 269 26.52 14.89 6.27
C SER A 269 25.07 15.39 6.24
N ASP A 270 24.59 15.89 7.38
CA ASP A 270 23.26 16.49 7.48
C ASP A 270 23.10 17.71 6.55
N GLU A 271 24.18 18.48 6.33
CA GLU A 271 24.17 19.59 5.37
C GLU A 271 24.00 19.10 3.93
N THR A 272 24.60 17.95 3.59
CA THR A 272 24.46 17.35 2.25
C THR A 272 23.04 16.85 2.05
N ILE A 273 22.45 16.19 3.06
CA ILE A 273 21.04 15.79 3.05
C ILE A 273 20.15 17.03 2.86
N ALA A 274 20.37 18.09 3.64
CA ALA A 274 19.59 19.32 3.56
C ALA A 274 19.72 20.02 2.19
N ALA A 275 20.92 20.06 1.61
CA ALA A 275 21.18 20.65 0.29
C ALA A 275 20.48 19.88 -0.83
N GLU A 276 20.54 18.53 -0.82
CA GLU A 276 19.87 17.69 -1.81
C GLU A 276 18.34 17.80 -1.70
N ARG A 277 17.80 17.83 -0.48
CA ARG A 277 16.38 18.11 -0.23
C ARG A 277 15.96 19.47 -0.81
N GLU A 278 16.76 20.52 -0.58
CA GLU A 278 16.53 21.85 -1.15
C GLU A 278 16.60 21.88 -2.68
N GLN A 279 17.54 21.15 -3.27
CA GLN A 279 17.68 21.07 -4.73
C GLN A 279 16.44 20.41 -5.37
N LEU A 280 15.98 19.29 -4.83
CA LEU A 280 14.77 18.60 -5.29
C LEU A 280 13.53 19.50 -5.17
N LEU A 281 13.43 20.24 -4.06
CA LEU A 281 12.36 21.20 -3.84
C LEU A 281 12.36 22.31 -4.89
N ASN A 282 13.51 22.94 -5.12
CA ASN A 282 13.67 24.00 -6.10
C ASN A 282 13.36 23.50 -7.51
N GLN A 283 13.76 22.25 -7.83
CA GLN A 283 13.40 21.61 -9.08
C GLN A 283 11.89 21.44 -9.24
N ARG A 284 11.18 20.91 -8.23
CA ARG A 284 9.71 20.76 -8.27
C ARG A 284 8.99 22.10 -8.42
N ASN A 285 9.44 23.16 -7.72
CA ASN A 285 8.86 24.50 -7.89
C ASN A 285 9.13 25.06 -9.30
N LYS A 286 10.32 24.83 -9.84
CA LYS A 286 10.67 25.22 -11.21
C LYS A 286 9.81 24.49 -12.25
N GLU A 287 9.51 23.21 -12.05
CA GLU A 287 8.61 22.44 -12.94
C GLU A 287 7.21 23.05 -12.99
N VAL A 288 6.68 23.50 -11.84
CA VAL A 288 5.41 24.23 -11.77
C VAL A 288 5.50 25.55 -12.53
N GLU A 289 6.56 26.34 -12.31
CA GLU A 289 6.76 27.61 -13.03
C GLU A 289 6.87 27.41 -14.54
N ASP A 290 7.62 26.41 -14.98
CA ASP A 290 7.82 26.10 -16.39
C ASP A 290 6.51 25.59 -17.04
N ARG A 291 5.67 24.87 -16.30
CA ARG A 291 4.32 24.50 -16.74
C ARG A 291 3.41 25.73 -16.91
N ILE A 292 3.44 26.67 -15.96
CA ILE A 292 2.67 27.92 -16.05
C ILE A 292 3.18 28.79 -17.21
N LYS A 293 4.49 28.86 -17.45
CA LYS A 293 5.06 29.59 -18.61
C LYS A 293 4.59 29.01 -19.95
N LYS A 294 4.46 27.69 -20.07
CA LYS A 294 3.90 27.04 -21.27
C LYS A 294 2.43 27.45 -21.48
N ILE A 295 1.64 27.49 -20.40
CA ILE A 295 0.25 27.97 -20.43
C ILE A 295 0.18 29.44 -20.87
N GLU A 296 1.07 30.28 -20.34
CA GLU A 296 1.19 31.69 -20.72
C GLU A 296 1.52 31.86 -22.22
N GLN A 297 2.52 31.13 -22.73
CA GLN A 297 2.89 31.18 -24.14
C GLN A 297 1.71 30.82 -25.05
N GLN A 298 0.98 29.77 -24.72
CA GLN A 298 -0.23 29.37 -25.45
C GLN A 298 -1.33 30.43 -25.37
N ALA A 299 -1.57 31.03 -24.21
CA ALA A 299 -2.54 32.11 -24.08
C ALA A 299 -2.20 33.30 -24.99
N ILE A 300 -0.92 33.64 -25.09
CA ILE A 300 -0.43 34.71 -25.97
C ILE A 300 -0.63 34.34 -27.44
N GLU A 301 -0.31 33.11 -27.83
CA GLU A 301 -0.53 32.59 -29.20
C GLU A 301 -2.00 32.62 -29.58
N THR A 302 -2.91 32.09 -28.74
CA THR A 302 -4.36 32.12 -28.98
C THR A 302 -4.87 33.55 -29.17
N VAL A 303 -4.43 34.50 -28.34
CA VAL A 303 -4.83 35.91 -28.46
C VAL A 303 -4.30 36.54 -29.75
N LYS A 304 -3.10 36.15 -30.19
CA LYS A 304 -2.52 36.64 -31.44
C LYS A 304 -3.29 36.12 -32.65
N GLU A 305 -3.59 34.82 -32.68
CA GLU A 305 -4.38 34.18 -33.74
C GLU A 305 -5.77 34.81 -33.86
N LEU A 306 -6.49 35.00 -32.74
CA LEU A 306 -7.81 35.66 -32.71
C LEU A 306 -7.78 37.10 -33.26
N ARG A 307 -6.69 37.83 -33.03
CA ARG A 307 -6.50 39.18 -33.58
C ARG A 307 -6.23 39.17 -35.09
N GLU A 308 -5.58 38.12 -35.59
CA GLU A 308 -5.25 37.95 -37.00
C GLU A 308 -6.46 37.43 -37.82
N THR A 309 -7.32 36.59 -37.23
CA THR A 309 -8.52 36.03 -37.90
C THR A 309 -9.76 36.94 -37.83
N GLY A 310 -9.79 37.92 -36.92
CA GLY A 310 -10.89 38.89 -36.82
C GLY A 310 -12.20 38.33 -36.24
N GLU A 311 -12.18 37.10 -35.71
CA GLU A 311 -13.34 36.51 -35.06
C GLU A 311 -13.57 37.14 -33.68
N GLN A 312 -14.73 37.79 -33.49
CA GLN A 312 -15.16 38.21 -32.17
C GLN A 312 -15.70 37.01 -31.39
N VAL A 313 -15.00 36.59 -30.34
CA VAL A 313 -15.54 35.61 -29.40
C VAL A 313 -16.66 36.29 -28.60
N SER A 314 -17.91 36.02 -28.98
CA SER A 314 -19.06 36.32 -28.13
C SER A 314 -19.08 35.36 -26.94
N PRO A 315 -19.15 35.83 -25.69
CA PRO A 315 -19.21 34.96 -24.52
C PRO A 315 -20.63 34.43 -24.35
N LYS A 316 -21.04 33.46 -25.17
CA LYS A 316 -22.30 32.72 -24.96
C LYS A 316 -22.14 31.25 -25.33
N GLY A 317 -21.83 30.46 -24.30
CA GLY A 317 -22.42 29.16 -24.06
C GLY A 317 -22.22 28.09 -25.13
N SER A 318 -21.03 27.48 -25.16
CA SER A 318 -20.86 26.09 -25.56
C SER A 318 -19.55 25.54 -25.00
N GLU A 319 -19.54 24.24 -24.73
CA GLU A 319 -18.46 23.46 -24.13
C GLU A 319 -17.21 23.41 -25.03
N GLU A 320 -16.43 24.49 -25.09
CA GLU A 320 -15.12 24.47 -25.73
C GLU A 320 -14.11 23.87 -24.75
N LYS A 321 -14.03 22.53 -24.79
CA LYS A 321 -12.92 21.78 -24.23
C LYS A 321 -11.64 22.24 -24.93
N ASP A 322 -10.60 22.51 -24.17
CA ASP A 322 -9.25 22.91 -24.64
C ASP A 322 -9.01 24.41 -24.89
N GLN A 323 -9.33 25.26 -23.91
CA GLN A 323 -9.04 26.69 -23.94
C GLN A 323 -8.11 27.15 -22.81
N VAL A 324 -7.38 28.24 -23.08
CA VAL A 324 -6.65 29.04 -22.09
C VAL A 324 -7.11 30.49 -22.18
N VAL A 325 -7.75 30.97 -21.12
CA VAL A 325 -8.29 32.33 -21.03
C VAL A 325 -7.48 33.16 -20.04
N LEU A 326 -6.94 34.29 -20.50
CA LEU A 326 -6.23 35.26 -19.66
C LEU A 326 -7.20 36.16 -18.90
N LEU A 327 -7.09 36.17 -17.58
CA LEU A 327 -7.85 37.02 -16.66
C LEU A 327 -6.93 38.05 -15.99
N ARG A 328 -7.39 39.31 -15.90
CA ARG A 328 -6.61 40.40 -15.29
C ARG A 328 -7.36 41.07 -14.14
N ASP A 329 -6.62 41.38 -13.08
CA ASP A 329 -7.03 42.19 -11.92
C ASP A 329 -8.50 41.97 -11.48
N SER A 330 -9.42 42.87 -11.84
CA SER A 330 -10.82 42.87 -11.39
C SER A 330 -11.63 41.65 -11.87
N GLN A 331 -11.24 41.03 -12.98
CA GLN A 331 -11.90 39.84 -13.52
C GLN A 331 -11.61 38.58 -12.70
N ILE A 332 -10.48 38.57 -11.97
CA ILE A 332 -9.96 37.37 -11.30
C ILE A 332 -10.92 36.94 -10.19
N ARG A 333 -11.32 37.87 -9.31
CA ARG A 333 -12.19 37.53 -8.16
C ARG A 333 -13.55 37.00 -8.62
N GLN A 334 -14.17 37.64 -9.60
CA GLN A 334 -15.47 37.22 -10.11
C GLN A 334 -15.38 35.82 -10.73
N SER A 335 -14.41 35.61 -11.62
CA SER A 335 -14.22 34.32 -12.30
C SER A 335 -13.88 33.19 -11.32
N PHE A 336 -13.08 33.48 -10.28
CA PHE A 336 -12.79 32.53 -9.20
C PHE A 336 -14.06 32.09 -8.48
N LEU A 337 -14.88 33.03 -8.00
CA LEU A 337 -16.10 32.71 -7.27
C LEU A 337 -17.14 32.00 -8.15
N GLU A 338 -17.26 32.39 -9.42
CA GLU A 338 -18.13 31.70 -10.39
C GLU A 338 -17.67 30.28 -10.66
N THR A 339 -16.36 30.07 -10.85
CA THR A 339 -15.76 28.74 -11.04
C THR A 339 -16.02 27.84 -9.83
N LEU A 340 -15.81 28.34 -8.61
CA LEU A 340 -16.11 27.58 -7.39
C LEU A 340 -17.60 27.22 -7.30
N ARG A 341 -18.51 28.18 -7.55
CA ARG A 341 -19.96 27.92 -7.55
C ARG A 341 -20.36 26.87 -8.59
N GLY A 342 -19.64 26.79 -9.71
CA GLY A 342 -19.84 25.78 -10.74
C GLY A 342 -19.46 24.35 -10.34
N GLY A 343 -18.62 24.19 -9.31
CA GLY A 343 -18.12 22.89 -8.86
C GLY A 343 -19.22 21.89 -8.48
N LYS A 344 -19.01 20.63 -8.87
CA LYS A 344 -19.97 19.52 -8.75
C LYS A 344 -19.48 18.39 -7.87
N HIS A 345 -18.18 18.13 -7.83
CA HIS A 345 -17.58 16.95 -7.20
C HIS A 345 -16.45 17.29 -6.24
N GLN A 346 -15.46 18.08 -6.69
CA GLN A 346 -14.22 18.28 -5.97
C GLN A 346 -13.56 19.63 -6.32
N ILE A 347 -12.98 20.27 -5.31
CA ILE A 347 -12.17 21.47 -5.47
C ILE A 347 -10.85 21.28 -4.70
N LEU A 348 -9.73 21.53 -5.37
CA LEU A 348 -8.40 21.55 -4.78
C LEU A 348 -7.88 22.97 -4.90
N ILE A 349 -7.45 23.56 -3.79
CA ILE A 349 -6.87 24.90 -3.74
C ILE A 349 -5.50 24.79 -3.11
N TYR A 350 -4.48 25.27 -3.80
CA TYR A 350 -3.21 25.59 -3.20
C TYR A 350 -3.02 27.10 -3.19
N SER A 351 -2.90 27.67 -1.98
CA SER A 351 -2.59 29.08 -1.79
C SER A 351 -1.53 29.18 -0.71
N PRO A 352 -0.33 29.74 -0.99
CA PRO A 352 0.76 29.77 -0.03
C PRO A 352 0.35 30.44 1.29
N TRP A 353 -0.54 31.44 1.19
CA TRP A 353 -1.11 32.14 2.32
C TRP A 353 -2.64 32.10 2.30
N VAL A 354 -3.23 32.10 3.50
CA VAL A 354 -4.68 32.14 3.73
C VAL A 354 -4.96 33.21 4.77
N SER A 355 -5.94 34.08 4.52
CA SER A 355 -6.22 35.20 5.40
C SER A 355 -7.70 35.58 5.46
N LYS A 356 -8.08 36.30 6.51
CA LYS A 356 -9.47 36.73 6.78
C LYS A 356 -10.02 37.70 5.74
N GLU A 357 -9.15 38.33 4.95
CA GLU A 357 -9.56 39.26 3.90
C GLU A 357 -10.35 38.52 2.81
N VAL A 358 -9.93 37.31 2.43
CA VAL A 358 -10.66 36.49 1.45
C VAL A 358 -11.62 35.53 2.12
N VAL A 359 -11.19 34.88 3.21
CA VAL A 359 -12.01 33.91 3.96
C VAL A 359 -12.94 34.65 4.92
N ASP A 360 -13.86 35.41 4.33
CA ASP A 360 -14.94 36.10 5.03
C ASP A 360 -16.20 35.22 5.14
N ASN A 361 -17.25 35.74 5.76
CA ASN A 361 -18.49 34.97 5.96
C ASN A 361 -19.19 34.63 4.62
N GLU A 362 -19.05 35.45 3.58
CA GLU A 362 -19.63 35.16 2.26
C GLU A 362 -18.91 33.97 1.63
N PHE A 363 -17.58 33.93 1.72
CA PHE A 363 -16.78 32.81 1.24
C PHE A 363 -17.08 31.53 2.02
N ILE A 364 -17.18 31.58 3.35
CA ILE A 364 -17.56 30.43 4.17
C ILE A 364 -18.95 29.89 3.77
N GLN A 365 -19.92 30.77 3.55
CA GLN A 365 -21.26 30.36 3.12
C GLN A 365 -21.25 29.73 1.72
N LEU A 366 -20.41 30.23 0.81
CA LEU A 366 -20.19 29.62 -0.50
C LEU A 366 -19.66 28.19 -0.37
N LEU A 367 -18.63 27.97 0.45
CA LEU A 367 -18.06 26.64 0.68
C LEU A 367 -19.06 25.70 1.36
N GLN A 368 -19.86 26.19 2.32
CA GLN A 368 -20.91 25.39 2.96
C GLN A 368 -22.00 24.97 1.96
N ASN A 369 -22.37 25.85 1.01
CA ASN A 369 -23.32 25.50 -0.05
C ASN A 369 -22.76 24.43 -1.00
N LEU A 370 -21.46 24.45 -1.27
CA LEU A 370 -20.76 23.40 -2.02
C LEU A 370 -20.79 22.07 -1.26
N ALA A 371 -20.41 22.06 0.01
CA ALA A 371 -20.47 20.90 0.88
C ALA A 371 -21.87 20.26 0.92
N ASN A 372 -22.91 21.09 1.04
CA ASN A 372 -24.31 20.66 1.04
C ASN A 372 -24.77 19.98 -0.26
N ARG A 373 -24.07 20.22 -1.38
CA ARG A 373 -24.30 19.58 -2.68
C ARG A 373 -23.49 18.29 -2.89
N GLY A 374 -22.61 17.92 -1.97
CA GLY A 374 -21.74 16.76 -2.13
C GLY A 374 -20.29 17.08 -2.51
N VAL A 375 -19.94 18.36 -2.66
CA VAL A 375 -18.61 18.78 -3.14
C VAL A 375 -17.59 18.70 -2.01
N TRP A 376 -16.46 18.04 -2.27
CA TRP A 376 -15.31 18.01 -1.36
C TRP A 376 -14.34 19.14 -1.67
N ILE A 377 -13.73 19.73 -0.62
CA ILE A 377 -12.80 20.85 -0.76
C ILE A 377 -11.52 20.56 0.00
N LEU A 378 -10.40 20.54 -0.70
CA LEU A 378 -9.06 20.39 -0.13
C LEU A 378 -8.29 21.70 -0.29
N ILE A 379 -7.70 22.19 0.80
CA ILE A 379 -6.92 23.42 0.83
C ILE A 379 -5.52 23.12 1.36
N GLY A 380 -4.52 23.32 0.50
CA GLY A 380 -3.12 23.24 0.82
C GLY A 380 -2.53 24.64 0.98
N HIS A 381 -1.67 24.82 1.98
CA HIS A 381 -0.98 26.09 2.20
C HIS A 381 0.46 25.91 2.71
N GLY A 382 1.19 27.03 2.76
CA GLY A 382 2.56 27.09 3.25
C GLY A 382 3.57 27.28 2.12
N ILE A 383 4.52 28.18 2.34
CA ILE A 383 5.63 28.46 1.43
C ILE A 383 6.97 28.14 2.07
N SER A 384 7.05 28.26 3.40
CA SER A 384 8.23 27.94 4.17
C SER A 384 8.52 26.44 4.16
N ARG A 385 9.79 26.11 4.48
CA ARG A 385 10.26 24.71 4.52
C ARG A 385 9.66 23.89 5.64
N ARG A 386 9.51 24.52 6.80
CA ARG A 386 8.87 23.95 7.98
C ARG A 386 7.76 24.87 8.41
N GLN A 387 6.69 24.30 8.97
CA GLN A 387 5.55 25.09 9.42
C GLN A 387 5.94 26.14 10.46
N GLN A 388 6.88 25.83 11.35
CA GLN A 388 7.38 26.76 12.36
C GLN A 388 8.12 27.99 11.78
N ASP A 389 8.63 27.88 10.56
CA ASP A 389 9.35 28.97 9.87
C ASP A 389 8.39 29.80 8.99
N GLU A 390 7.09 29.50 9.00
CA GLU A 390 6.09 30.23 8.23
C GLU A 390 5.88 31.61 8.83
N THR A 391 6.23 32.64 8.05
CA THR A 391 6.11 34.03 8.49
C THR A 391 4.67 34.54 8.41
N ARG A 392 3.80 33.86 7.66
CA ARG A 392 2.40 34.24 7.46
C ARG A 392 1.47 33.03 7.66
N PRO A 393 1.40 32.47 8.89
CA PRO A 393 0.53 31.34 9.18
C PRO A 393 -0.94 31.75 9.07
N ILE A 394 -1.82 30.76 8.90
CA ILE A 394 -3.26 31.01 8.89
C ILE A 394 -3.67 31.53 10.28
N PRO A 395 -4.45 32.63 10.36
CA PRO A 395 -5.02 33.03 11.64
C PRO A 395 -5.89 31.89 12.23
N PRO A 396 -5.71 31.47 13.49
CA PRO A 396 -6.42 30.31 14.04
C PRO A 396 -7.94 30.37 13.92
N GLN A 397 -8.53 31.58 14.05
CA GLN A 397 -9.97 31.80 13.88
C GLN A 397 -10.46 31.55 12.44
N VAL A 398 -9.61 31.82 11.43
CA VAL A 398 -9.92 31.57 10.02
C VAL A 398 -9.84 30.08 9.73
N GLU A 399 -8.80 29.42 10.24
CA GLU A 399 -8.66 27.98 10.11
C GLU A 399 -9.82 27.23 10.77
N GLN A 400 -10.20 27.63 11.98
CA GLN A 400 -11.34 27.06 12.70
C GLN A 400 -12.64 27.19 11.87
N LYS A 401 -12.93 28.39 11.33
CA LYS A 401 -14.12 28.60 10.48
C LYS A 401 -14.14 27.71 9.24
N LEU A 402 -12.99 27.44 8.64
CA LEU A 402 -12.89 26.52 7.51
C LEU A 402 -13.18 25.08 7.95
N ARG A 403 -12.60 24.63 9.07
CA ARG A 403 -12.79 23.27 9.63
C ARG A 403 -14.21 23.02 10.16
N GLU A 404 -14.95 24.07 10.50
CA GLU A 404 -16.35 24.00 10.93
C GLU A 404 -17.33 23.75 9.77
N ILE A 405 -16.89 23.84 8.51
CA ILE A 405 -17.73 23.54 7.34
C ILE A 405 -17.94 22.03 7.24
N LYS A 406 -19.17 21.58 7.49
CA LYS A 406 -19.52 20.14 7.54
C LYS A 406 -20.34 19.68 6.33
N THR A 407 -20.21 18.40 6.00
CA THR A 407 -21.14 17.70 5.10
C THR A 407 -22.49 17.52 5.80
N ARG A 408 -23.51 17.06 5.07
CA ARG A 408 -24.82 16.73 5.69
C ARG A 408 -24.72 15.55 6.65
N GLU A 409 -23.68 14.74 6.47
CA GLU A 409 -23.34 13.58 7.27
C GLU A 409 -22.48 13.95 8.49
N GLY A 410 -22.11 15.22 8.65
CA GLY A 410 -21.34 15.71 9.80
C GLY A 410 -19.82 15.66 9.65
N LEU A 411 -19.31 15.18 8.51
CA LEU A 411 -17.87 15.10 8.22
C LEU A 411 -17.28 16.47 7.87
N SER A 412 -15.96 16.66 8.05
CA SER A 412 -15.29 17.90 7.62
C SER A 412 -15.24 18.00 6.10
N ALA A 413 -16.11 18.83 5.50
CA ALA A 413 -16.20 18.95 4.04
C ALA A 413 -15.03 19.74 3.44
N VAL A 414 -14.48 20.67 4.23
CA VAL A 414 -13.26 21.41 3.92
C VAL A 414 -12.14 20.85 4.79
N GLN A 415 -11.03 20.50 4.15
CA GLN A 415 -9.83 20.01 4.82
C GLN A 415 -8.69 20.95 4.50
N VAL A 416 -8.06 21.48 5.54
CA VAL A 416 -7.00 22.48 5.44
C VAL A 416 -5.72 21.88 5.99
N PHE A 417 -4.68 21.83 5.16
CA PHE A 417 -3.41 21.22 5.51
C PHE A 417 -2.25 22.15 5.18
N TRP A 418 -1.30 22.22 6.11
CA TRP A 418 0.01 22.76 5.81
C TRP A 418 0.74 21.70 4.96
N LEU A 419 0.93 22.01 3.68
CA LEU A 419 1.65 21.15 2.74
C LEU A 419 3.04 21.72 2.42
N GLY A 420 3.26 23.00 2.77
CA GLY A 420 4.56 23.66 2.74
C GLY A 420 5.23 23.68 1.37
N ASN A 421 6.45 24.22 1.34
CA ASN A 421 7.38 23.90 0.25
C ASN A 421 6.81 24.13 -1.16
N SER A 422 5.97 25.16 -1.34
CA SER A 422 5.45 25.48 -2.68
C SER A 422 5.07 26.93 -2.84
N HIS A 423 5.46 27.47 -3.99
CA HIS A 423 5.00 28.76 -4.48
C HIS A 423 3.74 28.65 -5.34
N ALA A 424 3.18 27.44 -5.49
CA ALA A 424 2.01 27.19 -6.33
C ALA A 424 0.83 28.06 -5.91
N LYS A 425 0.06 28.52 -6.90
CA LYS A 425 -1.15 29.32 -6.71
C LYS A 425 -2.16 28.76 -7.68
N GLU A 426 -2.72 27.62 -7.32
CA GLU A 426 -3.49 26.80 -8.24
C GLU A 426 -4.82 26.42 -7.63
N VAL A 427 -5.86 26.42 -8.47
CA VAL A 427 -7.19 25.94 -8.13
C VAL A 427 -7.61 24.96 -9.21
N VAL A 428 -7.97 23.74 -8.83
CA VAL A 428 -8.51 22.73 -9.73
C VAL A 428 -9.94 22.42 -9.31
N VAL A 429 -10.89 22.50 -10.25
CA VAL A 429 -12.30 22.20 -10.03
C VAL A 429 -12.73 21.06 -10.93
N ASP A 430 -13.24 19.98 -10.32
CA ASP A 430 -13.79 18.77 -10.95
C ASP A 430 -12.88 18.12 -12.00
N ARG A 431 -11.55 18.32 -11.93
CA ARG A 431 -10.58 17.95 -12.98
C ARG A 431 -10.93 18.50 -14.37
N ASN A 432 -11.71 19.58 -14.43
CA ASN A 432 -12.18 20.18 -15.69
C ASN A 432 -11.67 21.61 -15.88
N ILE A 433 -11.43 22.33 -14.78
CA ILE A 433 -10.98 23.72 -14.81
C ILE A 433 -9.78 23.86 -13.91
N HIS A 434 -8.72 24.48 -14.43
CA HIS A 434 -7.53 24.85 -13.68
C HIS A 434 -7.36 26.38 -13.73
N LEU A 435 -7.27 27.02 -12.57
CA LEU A 435 -6.91 28.43 -12.44
C LEU A 435 -5.48 28.51 -11.89
N CYS A 436 -4.58 29.15 -12.62
CA CYS A 436 -3.19 29.33 -12.20
C CYS A 436 -2.65 30.72 -12.53
N GLY A 437 -1.66 31.21 -11.78
CA GLY A 437 -0.98 32.45 -12.08
C GLY A 437 -0.25 33.05 -10.89
N SER A 438 -0.12 34.37 -10.87
CA SER A 438 0.56 35.11 -9.79
C SER A 438 -0.33 35.37 -8.57
N HIS A 439 -1.65 35.23 -8.73
CA HIS A 439 -2.66 35.63 -7.75
C HIS A 439 -2.76 34.68 -6.55
N ASN A 440 -2.65 35.20 -5.31
CA ASN A 440 -2.82 34.40 -4.09
C ASN A 440 -4.30 34.26 -3.73
N TRP A 441 -4.89 33.12 -4.11
CA TRP A 441 -6.33 32.82 -4.06
C TRP A 441 -7.00 33.08 -2.71
N LEU A 442 -6.33 32.79 -1.60
CA LEU A 442 -6.94 32.85 -0.27
C LEU A 442 -6.38 33.98 0.62
N SER A 443 -5.52 34.85 0.09
CA SER A 443 -4.96 35.97 0.87
C SER A 443 -5.05 37.34 0.20
N TYR A 444 -5.49 37.41 -1.06
CA TYR A 444 -5.63 38.66 -1.77
C TYR A 444 -6.96 38.71 -2.51
N ARG A 445 -7.85 39.65 -2.12
CA ARG A 445 -9.18 39.79 -2.75
C ARG A 445 -9.12 40.37 -4.17
N GLY A 446 -8.04 41.06 -4.54
CA GLY A 446 -7.97 41.80 -5.82
C GLY A 446 -8.79 43.10 -5.84
N ASP A 447 -9.19 43.62 -4.66
CA ASP A 447 -10.03 44.83 -4.51
C ASP A 447 -9.23 46.10 -4.13
N LYS A 448 -7.90 46.02 -4.17
CA LYS A 448 -6.98 47.16 -4.02
C LYS A 448 -6.55 47.67 -5.41
N LEU A 449 -5.75 48.75 -5.46
CA LEU A 449 -5.15 49.23 -6.71
C LEU A 449 -4.57 48.06 -7.55
N PRO A 450 -4.76 48.07 -8.88
CA PRO A 450 -4.31 46.99 -9.77
C PRO A 450 -2.82 46.71 -9.53
N ARG A 451 -2.50 45.44 -9.21
CA ARG A 451 -1.12 45.00 -9.00
C ARG A 451 -0.52 44.40 -10.26
N GLY A 452 -1.30 44.31 -11.34
CA GLY A 452 -0.91 43.62 -12.56
C GLY A 452 -0.94 42.09 -12.37
N GLU A 453 -1.83 41.59 -11.50
CA GLU A 453 -1.96 40.15 -11.29
C GLU A 453 -2.51 39.50 -12.56
N THR A 454 -1.94 38.34 -12.89
CA THR A 454 -2.31 37.57 -14.06
C THR A 454 -2.74 36.17 -13.66
N VAL A 455 -3.89 35.74 -14.17
CA VAL A 455 -4.44 34.39 -13.99
C VAL A 455 -4.81 33.81 -15.34
N TYR A 456 -4.59 32.52 -15.51
CA TYR A 456 -5.03 31.73 -16.63
C TYR A 456 -6.13 30.77 -16.17
N GLN A 457 -7.28 30.82 -16.82
CA GLN A 457 -8.31 29.81 -16.70
C GLN A 457 -8.14 28.79 -17.83
N VAL A 458 -7.87 27.54 -17.48
CA VAL A 458 -7.48 26.47 -18.39
C VAL A 458 -8.53 25.36 -18.37
N THR A 459 -9.00 24.93 -19.54
CA THR A 459 -9.90 23.78 -19.74
C THR A 459 -9.27 22.67 -20.59
N ALA A 460 -8.01 22.83 -20.98
CA ALA A 460 -7.17 21.83 -21.63
C ALA A 460 -6.96 20.60 -20.75
N THR A 461 -7.48 19.44 -21.17
CA THR A 461 -7.58 18.24 -20.31
C THR A 461 -6.21 17.76 -19.83
N ASP A 462 -5.19 17.73 -20.68
CA ASP A 462 -3.83 17.34 -20.33
C ASP A 462 -3.22 18.26 -19.26
N LYS A 463 -3.46 19.57 -19.37
CA LYS A 463 -2.91 20.59 -18.44
C LYS A 463 -3.65 20.60 -17.12
N VAL A 464 -4.97 20.39 -17.16
CA VAL A 464 -5.81 20.26 -15.97
C VAL A 464 -5.44 18.99 -15.22
N GLU A 465 -5.25 17.86 -15.90
CA GLU A 465 -4.84 16.62 -15.25
C GLU A 465 -3.44 16.76 -14.63
N ALA A 466 -2.48 17.36 -15.34
CA ALA A 466 -1.17 17.64 -14.76
C ALA A 466 -1.23 18.51 -13.49
N ALA A 467 -2.17 19.47 -13.43
CA ALA A 467 -2.41 20.29 -12.23
C ALA A 467 -3.04 19.46 -11.11
N TYR A 468 -4.03 18.66 -11.47
CA TYR A 468 -4.71 17.77 -10.56
C TYR A 468 -3.72 16.80 -9.92
N GLU A 469 -2.92 16.09 -10.70
CA GLU A 469 -1.93 15.11 -10.23
C GLU A 469 -0.92 15.76 -9.27
N PHE A 470 -0.38 16.92 -9.65
CA PHE A 470 0.55 17.68 -8.81
C PHE A 470 -0.03 17.98 -7.42
N LEU A 471 -1.28 18.45 -7.35
CA LEU A 471 -1.94 18.75 -6.07
C LEU A 471 -2.39 17.48 -5.33
N ALA A 472 -3.00 16.54 -6.04
CA ALA A 472 -3.59 15.33 -5.48
C ALA A 472 -2.55 14.45 -4.80
N VAL A 473 -1.34 14.32 -5.37
CA VAL A 473 -0.23 13.58 -4.75
C VAL A 473 0.11 14.15 -3.38
N ARG A 474 0.28 15.47 -3.26
CA ARG A 474 0.60 16.12 -1.97
C ARG A 474 -0.48 15.87 -0.90
N PHE A 475 -1.76 15.94 -1.28
CA PHE A 475 -2.85 15.63 -0.35
C PHE A 475 -2.91 14.15 0.02
N LYS A 476 -2.64 13.27 -0.94
CA LYS A 476 -2.63 11.82 -0.75
C LYS A 476 -1.51 11.40 0.22
N ASP A 477 -0.31 11.93 0.03
CA ASP A 477 0.86 11.61 0.85
C ASP A 477 0.61 12.09 2.29
N TYR A 478 0.15 13.32 2.46
CA TYR A 478 -0.23 13.84 3.77
C TYR A 478 -1.33 12.99 4.44
N ALA A 479 -2.35 12.58 3.70
CA ALA A 479 -3.40 11.70 4.24
C ALA A 479 -2.87 10.33 4.67
N ARG A 480 -1.85 9.80 3.99
CA ARG A 480 -1.18 8.55 4.36
C ARG A 480 -0.39 8.70 5.65
N GLU A 481 0.41 9.77 5.79
CA GLU A 481 1.13 10.07 7.05
C GLU A 481 0.15 10.18 8.23
N LEU A 482 -0.97 10.89 8.04
CA LEU A 482 -2.02 10.99 9.05
C LEU A 482 -2.62 9.62 9.40
N TRP A 483 -2.81 8.75 8.39
CA TRP A 483 -3.37 7.42 8.59
C TRP A 483 -2.41 6.50 9.35
N GLU A 484 -1.13 6.49 8.99
CA GLU A 484 -0.11 5.69 9.67
C GLU A 484 0.02 6.12 11.14
N SER A 485 0.05 7.43 11.39
CA SER A 485 0.03 7.98 12.74
C SER A 485 -1.27 7.62 13.49
N ALA A 486 -2.42 7.68 12.82
CA ALA A 486 -3.69 7.30 13.38
C ALA A 486 -3.72 5.83 13.80
N VAL A 487 -3.26 4.92 12.94
CA VAL A 487 -3.21 3.47 13.22
C VAL A 487 -2.27 3.19 14.38
N LYS A 488 -1.07 3.80 14.39
CA LYS A 488 -0.09 3.64 15.46
C LYS A 488 -0.61 4.10 16.81
N ASN A 489 -1.34 5.21 16.85
CA ASN A 489 -1.79 5.85 18.10
C ASN A 489 -3.26 5.58 18.44
N ARG A 490 -3.99 4.85 17.59
CA ARG A 490 -5.46 4.71 17.61
C ARG A 490 -6.21 6.06 17.68
N ASP A 491 -5.71 7.07 16.97
CA ASP A 491 -6.34 8.40 16.89
C ASP A 491 -7.46 8.43 15.84
N THR A 492 -8.71 8.48 16.29
CA THR A 492 -9.89 8.50 15.41
C THR A 492 -10.05 9.80 14.62
N ASN A 493 -9.55 10.93 15.13
CA ASN A 493 -9.68 12.22 14.44
C ASN A 493 -8.73 12.30 13.24
N LEU A 494 -7.50 11.82 13.40
CA LEU A 494 -6.56 11.70 12.30
C LEU A 494 -7.07 10.71 11.25
N ALA A 495 -7.61 9.57 11.69
CA ALA A 495 -8.17 8.58 10.77
C ALA A 495 -9.38 9.12 9.98
N GLU A 496 -10.32 9.82 10.64
CA GLU A 496 -11.45 10.47 9.95
C GLU A 496 -10.95 11.48 8.91
N THR A 497 -9.92 12.25 9.26
CA THR A 497 -9.30 13.23 8.35
C THR A 497 -8.70 12.54 7.12
N SER A 498 -7.97 11.44 7.29
CA SER A 498 -7.43 10.65 6.18
C SER A 498 -8.53 10.09 5.28
N LEU A 499 -9.58 9.49 5.87
CA LEU A 499 -10.72 8.94 5.12
C LEU A 499 -11.46 10.02 4.31
N CYS A 500 -11.66 11.20 4.90
CA CYS A 500 -12.26 12.34 4.19
C CYS A 500 -11.35 12.85 3.07
N THR A 501 -10.02 12.83 3.25
CA THR A 501 -9.08 13.28 2.20
C THR A 501 -9.10 12.29 1.03
N TRP A 502 -9.05 10.99 1.30
CA TRP A 502 -9.16 9.97 0.26
C TRP A 502 -10.50 10.02 -0.48
N GLY A 503 -11.61 10.23 0.23
CA GLY A 503 -12.92 10.47 -0.40
C GLY A 503 -12.93 11.71 -1.29
N ALA A 504 -12.33 12.80 -0.82
CA ALA A 504 -12.16 14.00 -1.62
C ALA A 504 -11.39 13.70 -2.92
N LEU A 505 -10.34 12.87 -2.86
CA LEU A 505 -9.51 12.46 -4.01
C LEU A 505 -10.10 11.34 -4.89
N GLY A 506 -11.20 10.70 -4.46
CA GLY A 506 -11.86 9.62 -5.21
C GLY A 506 -11.19 8.27 -5.01
N MET A 507 -10.70 8.04 -3.80
CA MET A 507 -9.92 6.88 -3.39
C MET A 507 -10.70 6.04 -2.36
N GLU A 508 -12.03 5.99 -2.48
CA GLU A 508 -12.90 5.32 -1.52
C GLU A 508 -12.64 3.81 -1.43
N GLU A 509 -12.30 3.18 -2.55
CA GLU A 509 -11.91 1.76 -2.58
C GLU A 509 -10.60 1.51 -1.82
N MET A 510 -9.57 2.36 -2.03
CA MET A 510 -8.33 2.28 -1.24
C MET A 510 -8.63 2.47 0.24
N ALA A 511 -9.41 3.49 0.60
CA ALA A 511 -9.77 3.75 1.99
C ALA A 511 -10.48 2.56 2.65
N LEU A 512 -11.31 1.82 1.89
CA LEU A 512 -11.94 0.59 2.35
C LEU A 512 -10.92 -0.51 2.62
N SER A 513 -9.97 -0.71 1.70
CA SER A 513 -8.89 -1.70 1.85
C SER A 513 -7.99 -1.39 3.04
N GLU A 514 -7.61 -0.12 3.24
CA GLU A 514 -6.81 0.32 4.39
C GLU A 514 -7.52 0.05 5.73
N LEU A 515 -8.84 0.30 5.79
CA LEU A 515 -9.65 -0.03 6.97
C LEU A 515 -9.65 -1.53 7.29
N GLN A 516 -9.71 -2.37 6.26
CA GLN A 516 -9.65 -3.83 6.42
C GLN A 516 -8.26 -4.29 6.89
N LEU A 517 -7.20 -3.78 6.26
CA LEU A 517 -5.81 -4.10 6.62
C LEU A 517 -5.48 -3.71 8.05
N ALA A 518 -5.93 -2.53 8.49
CA ALA A 518 -5.75 -2.06 9.86
C ALA A 518 -6.68 -2.73 10.89
N ASN A 519 -7.64 -3.55 10.43
CA ASN A 519 -8.70 -4.16 11.23
C ASN A 519 -9.39 -3.13 12.16
N TRP A 520 -9.80 -1.99 11.59
CA TRP A 520 -10.37 -0.86 12.34
C TRP A 520 -11.82 -0.60 11.99
N LEU A 521 -12.68 -1.58 12.29
CA LEU A 521 -14.09 -1.59 11.91
C LEU A 521 -14.91 -0.46 12.54
N GLU A 522 -14.46 0.11 13.66
CA GLU A 522 -15.11 1.24 14.33
C GLU A 522 -15.21 2.49 13.44
N LEU A 523 -14.32 2.63 12.47
CA LEU A 523 -14.29 3.73 11.50
C LEU A 523 -15.12 3.46 10.25
N TYR A 524 -15.65 2.26 10.09
CA TYR A 524 -16.46 1.91 8.92
C TYR A 524 -17.70 2.82 8.74
N PRO A 525 -18.43 3.26 9.79
CA PRO A 525 -19.49 4.27 9.64
C PRO A 525 -19.01 5.61 9.07
N VAL A 526 -17.77 6.02 9.35
CA VAL A 526 -17.16 7.22 8.77
C VAL A 526 -16.98 7.02 7.27
N TRP A 527 -16.44 5.89 6.85
CA TRP A 527 -16.27 5.54 5.44
C TRP A 527 -17.62 5.48 4.69
N LEU A 528 -18.67 4.93 5.31
CA LEU A 528 -20.03 4.95 4.74
C LEU A 528 -20.50 6.37 4.45
N ASN A 529 -20.22 7.32 5.35
CA ASN A 529 -20.57 8.72 5.16
C ASN A 529 -19.74 9.42 4.08
N VAL A 530 -18.46 9.05 3.95
CA VAL A 530 -17.61 9.51 2.84
C VAL A 530 -18.22 9.10 1.49
N VAL A 531 -18.61 7.82 1.36
CA VAL A 531 -19.25 7.30 0.15
C VAL A 531 -20.58 7.99 -0.13
N ARG A 532 -21.41 8.21 0.89
CA ARG A 532 -22.69 8.91 0.73
C ARG A 532 -22.51 10.34 0.22
N GLN A 533 -21.48 11.04 0.67
CA GLN A 533 -21.15 12.37 0.16
C GLN A 533 -20.74 12.30 -1.33
N GLY A 534 -19.97 11.29 -1.74
CA GLY A 534 -19.61 11.06 -3.14
C GLY A 534 -20.80 10.66 -4.03
N LEU A 535 -21.77 9.87 -3.52
CA LEU A 535 -23.03 9.58 -4.20
C LEU A 535 -23.88 10.85 -4.37
N ARG A 536 -23.91 11.71 -3.36
CA ARG A 536 -24.65 12.99 -3.38
C ARG A 536 -24.16 13.91 -4.50
N SER A 537 -22.86 14.01 -4.69
CA SER A 537 -22.26 14.75 -5.82
C SER A 537 -22.30 13.99 -7.14
N LYS A 538 -22.73 12.72 -7.16
CA LYS A 538 -22.64 11.82 -8.32
C LYS A 538 -21.19 11.60 -8.81
N LYS A 539 -20.21 11.82 -7.94
CA LYS A 539 -18.82 11.45 -8.19
C LYS A 539 -18.65 9.93 -8.13
N ILE A 540 -19.34 9.30 -7.18
CA ILE A 540 -19.40 7.84 -7.05
C ILE A 540 -20.61 7.34 -7.84
N SER A 541 -20.39 6.31 -8.65
CA SER A 541 -21.47 5.59 -9.31
C SER A 541 -22.14 4.62 -8.32
N PRO A 542 -23.48 4.50 -8.30
CA PRO A 542 -24.15 3.46 -7.52
C PRO A 542 -23.72 2.03 -7.95
N ASP A 543 -23.15 1.88 -9.14
CA ASP A 543 -22.70 0.61 -9.70
C ASP A 543 -21.22 0.29 -9.41
N SER A 544 -20.53 1.13 -8.61
CA SER A 544 -19.14 0.91 -8.23
C SER A 544 -18.94 -0.44 -7.53
N ALA A 545 -18.02 -1.26 -8.02
CA ALA A 545 -17.81 -2.64 -7.58
C ALA A 545 -17.48 -2.76 -6.08
N TYR A 546 -16.69 -1.83 -5.55
CA TYR A 546 -16.33 -1.80 -4.12
C TYR A 546 -17.52 -1.62 -3.18
N LEU A 547 -18.68 -1.17 -3.66
CA LEU A 547 -19.91 -1.09 -2.85
C LEU A 547 -20.42 -2.48 -2.49
N ALA A 548 -20.27 -3.47 -3.36
CA ALA A 548 -20.61 -4.86 -3.04
C ALA A 548 -19.67 -5.41 -1.96
N THR A 549 -18.36 -5.19 -2.11
CA THR A 549 -17.36 -5.53 -1.09
C THR A 549 -17.70 -4.89 0.24
N ALA A 550 -18.01 -3.58 0.25
CA ALA A 550 -18.40 -2.89 1.46
C ALA A 550 -19.62 -3.51 2.12
N VAL A 551 -20.72 -3.75 1.38
CA VAL A 551 -21.93 -4.36 1.95
C VAL A 551 -21.66 -5.78 2.47
N SER A 552 -20.74 -6.53 1.86
CA SER A 552 -20.36 -7.85 2.36
C SER A 552 -19.66 -7.81 3.73
N MET A 553 -18.95 -6.72 4.05
CA MET A 553 -18.29 -6.53 5.35
C MET A 553 -19.26 -6.46 6.53
N VAL A 554 -20.56 -6.24 6.28
CA VAL A 554 -21.60 -6.31 7.30
C VAL A 554 -21.58 -7.65 8.04
N SER A 555 -21.10 -8.72 7.38
CA SER A 555 -20.91 -10.03 8.02
C SER A 555 -19.89 -10.04 9.18
N GLN A 556 -18.97 -9.09 9.23
CA GLN A 556 -17.89 -9.02 10.23
C GLN A 556 -18.32 -8.40 11.56
N PHE A 557 -19.47 -7.71 11.59
CA PHE A 557 -19.97 -7.04 12.80
C PHE A 557 -20.82 -7.97 13.67
N SER A 558 -20.78 -7.74 14.99
CA SER A 558 -21.64 -8.36 15.99
C SER A 558 -22.81 -7.45 16.38
N VAL A 559 -23.87 -8.05 16.92
CA VAL A 559 -25.02 -7.30 17.46
C VAL A 559 -24.60 -6.49 18.70
N ASP A 560 -23.53 -6.92 19.37
CA ASP A 560 -23.01 -6.34 20.62
C ASP A 560 -21.90 -5.29 20.40
N ASP A 561 -21.57 -4.95 19.14
CA ASP A 561 -20.55 -3.95 18.85
C ASP A 561 -20.94 -2.57 19.39
N SER A 562 -19.99 -1.86 20.00
CA SER A 562 -20.21 -0.56 20.63
C SER A 562 -20.79 0.50 19.70
N ASN A 563 -20.46 0.43 18.40
CA ASN A 563 -20.92 1.37 17.37
C ASN A 563 -22.07 0.84 16.50
N ILE A 564 -22.76 -0.23 16.93
CA ILE A 564 -23.75 -0.92 16.10
C ILE A 564 -24.92 -0.03 15.67
N GLU A 565 -25.39 0.89 16.52
CA GLU A 565 -26.48 1.81 16.16
C GLU A 565 -26.06 2.81 15.08
N LEU A 566 -24.83 3.30 15.17
CA LEU A 566 -24.26 4.19 14.17
C LEU A 566 -24.11 3.44 12.83
N LEU A 567 -23.62 2.20 12.86
CA LEU A 567 -23.54 1.34 11.69
C LEU A 567 -24.92 1.12 11.04
N ARG A 568 -25.92 0.73 11.83
CA ARG A 568 -27.30 0.50 11.36
C ARG A 568 -27.85 1.72 10.65
N SER A 569 -27.72 2.89 11.27
CA SER A 569 -28.19 4.15 10.71
C SER A 569 -27.50 4.47 9.38
N ASN A 570 -26.17 4.38 9.33
CA ASN A 570 -25.40 4.72 8.14
C ASN A 570 -25.63 3.74 6.98
N LEU A 571 -25.77 2.45 7.23
CA LEU A 571 -26.10 1.46 6.18
C LEU A 571 -27.49 1.68 5.60
N ARG A 572 -28.50 1.97 6.44
CA ARG A 572 -29.85 2.34 5.96
C ARG A 572 -29.79 3.55 5.03
N GLN A 573 -29.03 4.57 5.43
CA GLN A 573 -28.90 5.80 4.65
C GLN A 573 -28.07 5.61 3.37
N LEU A 574 -27.03 4.76 3.39
CA LEU A 574 -26.25 4.43 2.20
C LEU A 574 -27.10 3.70 1.16
N ILE A 575 -27.76 2.61 1.56
CA ILE A 575 -28.62 1.84 0.65
C ILE A 575 -29.76 2.72 0.13
N GLY A 576 -30.35 3.58 0.97
CA GLY A 576 -31.34 4.57 0.54
C GLY A 576 -30.80 5.55 -0.50
N ALA A 577 -29.56 6.02 -0.34
CA ALA A 577 -28.90 6.89 -1.32
C ALA A 577 -28.62 6.17 -2.65
N ILE A 578 -28.12 4.93 -2.62
CA ILE A 578 -27.94 4.09 -3.81
C ILE A 578 -29.28 3.88 -4.50
N ALA A 579 -30.34 3.56 -3.76
CA ALA A 579 -31.66 3.30 -4.32
C ALA A 579 -32.28 4.53 -4.99
N THR A 580 -31.93 5.74 -4.52
CA THR A 580 -32.36 7.00 -5.12
C THR A 580 -31.72 7.22 -6.50
N LEU A 581 -30.48 6.75 -6.70
CA LEU A 581 -29.74 6.86 -7.96
C LEU A 581 -29.98 5.67 -8.90
N ASN A 582 -29.97 4.45 -8.37
CA ASN A 582 -30.20 3.21 -9.08
C ASN A 582 -30.87 2.19 -8.15
N ARG A 583 -32.21 2.11 -8.22
CA ARG A 583 -33.01 1.17 -7.42
C ARG A 583 -32.66 -0.29 -7.68
N HIS A 584 -32.38 -0.65 -8.94
CA HIS A 584 -32.07 -2.04 -9.30
C HIS A 584 -30.78 -2.51 -8.62
N GLN A 585 -29.74 -1.68 -8.64
CA GLN A 585 -28.48 -1.98 -7.99
C GLN A 585 -28.61 -2.07 -6.47
N ALA A 586 -29.38 -1.17 -5.84
CA ALA A 586 -29.68 -1.27 -4.41
C ALA A 586 -30.42 -2.57 -4.05
N LEU A 587 -31.38 -2.98 -4.89
CA LEU A 587 -32.13 -4.22 -4.70
C LEU A 587 -31.22 -5.45 -4.84
N LYS A 588 -30.29 -5.44 -5.80
CA LYS A 588 -29.28 -6.49 -5.97
C LYS A 588 -28.42 -6.64 -4.71
N LEU A 589 -27.81 -5.55 -4.24
CA LEU A 589 -26.98 -5.54 -3.03
C LEU A 589 -27.73 -6.05 -1.80
N LEU A 590 -28.99 -5.63 -1.63
CA LEU A 590 -29.82 -6.12 -0.52
C LEU A 590 -30.16 -7.60 -0.64
N ASN A 591 -30.51 -8.09 -1.83
CA ASN A 591 -30.85 -9.51 -2.03
C ASN A 591 -29.68 -10.42 -1.67
N GLU A 592 -28.46 -10.06 -2.07
CA GLU A 592 -27.24 -10.84 -1.80
C GLU A 592 -26.89 -10.88 -0.29
N HIS A 593 -27.27 -9.85 0.48
CA HIS A 593 -26.87 -9.69 1.88
C HIS A 593 -28.04 -9.58 2.88
N TRP A 594 -29.26 -9.93 2.47
CA TRP A 594 -30.49 -9.71 3.27
C TRP A 594 -30.46 -10.39 4.64
N SER A 595 -29.88 -11.60 4.72
CA SER A 595 -29.74 -12.33 5.97
C SER A 595 -28.91 -11.57 7.00
N GLN A 596 -27.84 -10.90 6.57
CA GLN A 596 -26.96 -10.10 7.43
C GLN A 596 -27.68 -8.82 7.90
N PHE A 597 -28.45 -8.18 7.02
CA PHE A 597 -29.26 -7.00 7.37
C PHE A 597 -30.30 -7.32 8.45
N ARG A 598 -30.90 -8.52 8.40
CA ARG A 598 -31.80 -8.99 9.47
C ARG A 598 -31.05 -9.38 10.74
N ARG A 599 -29.93 -10.12 10.62
CA ARG A 599 -29.10 -10.53 11.76
C ARG A 599 -28.70 -9.35 12.62
N LEU A 600 -28.28 -8.26 11.99
CA LEU A 600 -27.84 -7.05 12.68
C LEU A 600 -28.95 -6.04 12.97
N ASN A 601 -30.23 -6.37 12.78
CA ASN A 601 -31.35 -5.43 12.94
C ASN A 601 -31.19 -4.12 12.15
N ILE A 602 -30.52 -4.16 10.99
CA ILE A 602 -30.47 -3.03 10.05
C ILE A 602 -31.82 -2.93 9.34
N ALA A 603 -32.37 -4.06 8.90
CA ALA A 603 -33.76 -4.16 8.50
C ALA A 603 -34.62 -4.49 9.73
N ASP A 604 -35.55 -3.59 10.07
CA ASP A 604 -36.48 -3.80 11.19
C ASP A 604 -37.32 -5.06 10.95
N SER A 605 -37.78 -5.72 12.03
CA SER A 605 -38.56 -6.97 11.95
C SER A 605 -39.86 -6.87 11.13
N ALA A 606 -40.39 -5.65 10.95
CA ALA A 606 -41.56 -5.38 10.11
C ALA A 606 -41.25 -5.39 8.60
N LEU A 607 -39.97 -5.30 8.20
CA LEU A 607 -39.54 -5.31 6.81
C LEU A 607 -39.24 -6.76 6.39
N VAL A 608 -40.19 -7.37 5.68
CA VAL A 608 -40.11 -8.80 5.32
C VAL A 608 -39.25 -9.01 4.08
N LYS A 609 -39.27 -8.06 3.13
CA LYS A 609 -38.54 -8.14 1.85
C LYS A 609 -37.64 -6.92 1.60
N PRO A 610 -36.55 -7.08 0.83
CA PRO A 610 -35.69 -5.97 0.38
C PRO A 610 -36.44 -4.79 -0.26
N ASP A 611 -37.50 -5.04 -1.03
CA ASP A 611 -38.30 -3.97 -1.65
C ASP A 611 -39.00 -3.05 -0.64
N ASP A 612 -39.43 -3.60 0.50
CA ASP A 612 -40.07 -2.83 1.57
C ASP A 612 -39.04 -1.91 2.23
N PHE A 613 -37.82 -2.41 2.42
CA PHE A 613 -36.69 -1.62 2.93
C PHE A 613 -36.39 -0.44 2.01
N LEU A 614 -36.29 -0.68 0.70
CA LEU A 614 -36.04 0.40 -0.26
C LEU A 614 -37.18 1.42 -0.27
N SER A 615 -38.43 0.99 -0.13
CA SER A 615 -39.59 1.88 -0.08
C SER A 615 -39.59 2.79 1.15
N LYS A 616 -39.02 2.32 2.27
CA LYS A 616 -38.89 3.08 3.51
C LYS A 616 -37.71 4.07 3.50
N TYR A 617 -36.55 3.64 3.01
CA TYR A 617 -35.29 4.39 3.17
C TYR A 617 -34.81 5.14 1.92
N ALA A 618 -35.36 4.86 0.73
CA ALA A 618 -35.05 5.68 -0.45
C ALA A 618 -35.55 7.13 -0.23
N VAL A 619 -34.69 8.09 -0.53
CA VAL A 619 -35.04 9.51 -0.39
C VAL A 619 -36.01 9.87 -1.51
N LYS A 620 -37.21 10.33 -1.16
CA LYS A 620 -38.11 10.96 -2.13
C LYS A 620 -37.49 12.30 -2.54
N GLU A 621 -37.20 12.50 -3.82
CA GLU A 621 -36.87 13.85 -4.30
C GLU A 621 -38.02 14.80 -3.91
N PRO A 622 -37.76 16.02 -3.41
CA PRO A 622 -38.81 17.02 -3.29
C PRO A 622 -39.38 17.27 -4.69
N ASP A 623 -40.71 17.17 -4.82
CA ASP A 623 -41.43 17.43 -6.07
C ASP A 623 -40.89 18.72 -6.70
N ARG A 624 -40.27 18.59 -7.88
CA ARG A 624 -40.06 19.75 -8.75
C ARG A 624 -41.44 20.38 -8.95
N PRO A 625 -41.64 21.69 -8.69
CA PRO A 625 -42.92 22.31 -8.97
C PRO A 625 -43.25 22.06 -10.43
N GLN A 626 -44.32 21.29 -10.66
CA GLN A 626 -44.86 21.07 -11.99
C GLN A 626 -45.03 22.45 -12.62
N LYS A 627 -44.40 22.66 -13.78
CA LYS A 627 -44.75 23.78 -14.66
C LYS A 627 -46.25 23.69 -14.86
N THR A 628 -46.99 24.58 -14.20
CA THR A 628 -48.39 24.80 -14.49
C THR A 628 -48.45 25.17 -15.96
N SER A 629 -49.02 24.27 -16.76
CA SER A 629 -49.35 24.50 -18.15
C SER A 629 -50.26 25.73 -18.18
N GLY A 630 -49.68 26.88 -18.50
CA GLY A 630 -50.41 28.11 -18.71
C GLY A 630 -51.40 27.90 -19.85
N LYS A 631 -52.70 27.98 -19.54
CA LYS A 631 -53.73 28.27 -20.55
C LYS A 631 -53.36 29.60 -21.22
N PRO A 632 -53.52 29.73 -22.54
CA PRO A 632 -53.19 30.96 -23.25
C PRO A 632 -54.15 32.06 -22.82
N ARG A 633 -53.62 33.14 -22.25
CA ARG A 633 -54.37 34.41 -22.12
C ARG A 633 -54.20 35.18 -23.42
N ASN A 634 -55.33 35.47 -24.05
CA ASN A 634 -55.48 36.32 -25.21
C ASN A 634 -54.69 37.64 -25.07
N SER A 635 -53.89 37.94 -26.09
CA SER A 635 -53.28 39.24 -26.33
C SER A 635 -54.38 40.29 -26.60
N PRO A 636 -54.33 41.49 -26.01
CA PRO A 636 -54.98 42.66 -26.59
C PRO A 636 -54.01 43.38 -27.54
N ALA A 637 -54.61 43.86 -28.63
CA ALA A 637 -53.97 44.52 -29.75
C ALA A 637 -53.16 45.77 -29.37
N VAL A 638 -52.03 45.93 -30.06
CA VAL A 638 -51.24 47.16 -30.13
C VAL A 638 -52.04 48.20 -30.91
N ALA A 639 -52.50 49.25 -30.24
CA ALA A 639 -53.00 50.45 -30.88
C ALA A 639 -51.85 51.43 -31.12
N ASN A 640 -51.54 51.63 -32.40
CA ASN A 640 -50.74 52.74 -32.91
C ASN A 640 -51.26 54.09 -32.39
N ARG A 641 -50.38 54.94 -31.85
CA ARG A 641 -50.56 56.40 -31.92
C ARG A 641 -49.26 57.07 -32.32
N LYS A 642 -49.31 57.68 -33.50
CA LYS A 642 -48.36 58.64 -34.05
C LYS A 642 -48.31 59.90 -33.17
N VAL A 643 -47.08 60.36 -32.94
CA VAL A 643 -46.54 61.73 -33.10
C VAL A 643 -47.52 62.91 -33.02
N ALA A 644 -47.25 63.86 -32.10
CA ALA A 644 -46.91 65.27 -32.40
C ALA A 644 -47.01 66.16 -31.14
N ASN A 645 -45.85 66.54 -30.59
CA ASN A 645 -45.32 67.92 -30.51
C ASN A 645 -44.12 67.96 -29.56
#